data_AF-A0A8C5HX21-F1
#
_entry.id   AF-A0A8C5HX21-F1
#
_cell.length_a   1.000
_cell.length_b   1.000
_cell.length_c   1.000
_cell.angle_alpha   90.00
_cell.angle_beta   90.00
_cell.angle_gamma   90.00
#
_symmetry.space_group_name_H-M   'P 1'
#
loop_
_entity.id
_entity.type
_entity.pdbx_description
1 polymer ?
#
loop_
_entity_poly.entity_id
_entity_poly.type
_entity_poly.pdbx_seq_one_letter_code
_entity_poly.pdbx_strand_id
1 'polypeptide(L)'
;IDDEIKAKCGMDAVHYLSFQRHLIFLLVIVTIASLAVILPVNMTGDLYKNDLPFGQTTIANLQDGDNLLWLHSVFAVLYLILTVVVLRHHTSKIKGMRRETVRLTVLAECSFCGNILEAYPNCTVCDVTLGYDVKRLIYLDKERIRAGKILHECKLKNTGEQELMNPRLCGQLCCCSSCEKVDAIEFYSTKEKNLLEKVREQVEDVPNHPLGIAFVTLQTEAMAKYILKDFNALECGGSSCCCCCDGKRQSSSMSKTLKVNKWRVIFAPHPKNVANLSVPDISWYVRYVAINIFILLLLTFLTTPTIIINTMDKFNVTKPIEYLHSPIISQFFPTLLLWSFSALLPTIVYYSTLGEGHWNRSREQLSMMRKLYFFLLFMVLILPSLGLTSLAVFFRWLFDKECVFLPDQGAFFVNYVITAALVGSGMELLRLPGLLIYTIRMMCARSAAERKYVKKNQAFEFEYGVTYGWSLCVFTVIMAYSIICPIITPFGLLYMLLKHLVDRYNLVFTFLSARLDRQVHLWAVNQALAAPIICLIWLYFFSVLRTGFWAPTSLFTLVVLCLTVFICLSYTFLNQFKYLSPLNYEVSLSVTFVCCFNFSSLLLFELFQVYLPTVLISKLPARSTHEAKHHLSYGSTEENPVNSSNFVSNSSITAVDGDSSDA
;
A
#
# COMPACT_ATOMS: atom_id res chain seq x y z
N ILE A 1 -21.40 12.59 -3.98
CA ILE A 1 -20.81 11.31 -3.50
C ILE A 1 -19.28 11.34 -3.59
N ASP A 2 -18.66 11.40 -4.78
CA ASP A 2 -17.18 11.44 -4.86
C ASP A 2 -16.59 12.66 -4.12
N ASP A 3 -17.27 13.82 -4.13
CA ASP A 3 -16.87 15.01 -3.35
C ASP A 3 -17.03 14.83 -1.83
N GLU A 4 -18.01 14.04 -1.41
CA GLU A 4 -18.26 13.72 0.00
C GLU A 4 -17.19 12.76 0.53
N ILE A 5 -16.84 11.74 -0.28
CA ILE A 5 -15.72 10.84 0.01
C ILE A 5 -14.41 11.63 0.02
N LYS A 6 -14.22 12.59 -0.89
CA LYS A 6 -13.06 13.48 -0.88
C LYS A 6 -12.98 14.28 0.42
N ALA A 7 -14.09 14.89 0.83
CA ALA A 7 -14.15 15.69 2.05
C ALA A 7 -13.86 14.87 3.32
N LYS A 8 -14.34 13.62 3.37
CA LYS A 8 -14.22 12.76 4.55
C LYS A 8 -12.92 11.95 4.61
N CYS A 9 -12.52 11.34 3.51
CA CYS A 9 -11.44 10.35 3.44
C CYS A 9 -10.19 10.88 2.72
N GLY A 10 -10.28 12.04 2.06
CA GLY A 10 -9.19 12.65 1.30
C GLY A 10 -9.09 12.18 -0.15
N MET A 11 -8.15 12.77 -0.88
CA MET A 11 -7.96 12.56 -2.32
C MET A 11 -7.50 11.14 -2.70
N ASP A 12 -6.72 10.48 -1.84
CA ASP A 12 -6.16 9.16 -2.12
C ASP A 12 -7.24 8.07 -2.19
N ALA A 13 -8.30 8.20 -1.38
CA ALA A 13 -9.47 7.32 -1.44
C ALA A 13 -10.21 7.45 -2.77
N VAL A 14 -10.34 8.68 -3.27
CA VAL A 14 -10.97 8.95 -4.58
C VAL A 14 -10.13 8.36 -5.71
N HIS A 15 -8.80 8.50 -5.67
CA HIS A 15 -7.92 7.88 -6.65
C HIS A 15 -8.06 6.34 -6.64
N TYR A 16 -8.09 5.73 -5.45
CA TYR A 16 -8.28 4.29 -5.27
C TYR A 16 -9.60 3.77 -5.82
N LEU A 17 -10.72 4.39 -5.42
CA LEU A 17 -12.04 3.99 -5.90
C LEU A 17 -12.20 4.26 -7.40
N SER A 18 -11.63 5.36 -7.90
CA SER A 18 -11.59 5.61 -9.34
C SER A 18 -10.80 4.55 -10.09
N PHE A 19 -9.67 4.08 -9.57
CA PHE A 19 -8.88 3.01 -10.18
C PHE A 19 -9.69 1.71 -10.30
N GLN A 20 -10.36 1.29 -9.23
CA GLN A 20 -11.22 0.11 -9.24
C GLN A 20 -12.34 0.20 -10.29
N ARG A 21 -13.00 1.36 -10.42
CA ARG A 21 -14.04 1.56 -11.44
C ARG A 21 -13.53 1.38 -12.87
N HIS A 22 -12.30 1.81 -13.16
CA HIS A 22 -11.71 1.60 -14.50
C HIS A 22 -11.38 0.12 -14.73
N LEU A 23 -10.93 -0.61 -13.71
CA LEU A 23 -10.72 -2.06 -13.81
C LEU A 23 -12.05 -2.82 -14.00
N ILE A 24 -13.12 -2.41 -13.31
CA ILE A 24 -14.46 -2.98 -13.50
C ILE A 24 -14.92 -2.75 -14.93
N PHE A 25 -14.82 -1.52 -15.44
CA PHE A 25 -15.17 -1.20 -16.82
C PHE A 25 -14.38 -2.05 -17.83
N LEU A 26 -13.07 -2.20 -17.62
CA LEU A 26 -12.23 -3.07 -18.43
C LEU A 26 -12.69 -4.53 -18.39
N LEU A 27 -12.97 -5.06 -17.19
CA LEU A 27 -13.44 -6.44 -17.03
C LEU A 27 -14.82 -6.67 -17.64
N VAL A 28 -15.75 -5.72 -17.58
CA VAL A 28 -17.06 -5.85 -18.26
C VAL A 28 -16.87 -6.11 -19.75
N ILE A 29 -16.00 -5.36 -20.41
CA ILE A 29 -15.73 -5.52 -21.84
C ILE A 29 -15.07 -6.89 -22.10
N VAL A 30 -14.08 -7.27 -21.29
CA VAL A 30 -13.40 -8.57 -21.39
C VAL A 30 -14.37 -9.72 -21.16
N THR A 31 -15.26 -9.64 -20.17
CA THR A 31 -16.27 -10.67 -19.88
C THR A 31 -17.24 -10.83 -21.06
N ILE A 32 -17.72 -9.73 -21.64
CA ILE A 32 -18.61 -9.79 -22.80
C ILE A 32 -17.89 -10.45 -23.99
N ALA A 33 -16.66 -10.04 -24.29
CA ALA A 33 -15.86 -10.61 -25.37
C ALA A 33 -15.55 -12.11 -25.16
N SER A 34 -15.12 -12.48 -23.95
CA SER A 34 -14.77 -13.85 -23.60
C SER A 34 -16.00 -14.78 -23.63
N LEU A 35 -17.16 -14.35 -23.14
CA LEU A 35 -18.36 -15.20 -23.10
C LEU A 35 -19.12 -15.23 -24.44
N ALA A 36 -19.16 -14.13 -25.19
CA ALA A 36 -19.92 -14.05 -26.43
C ALA A 36 -19.18 -14.64 -27.64
N VAL A 37 -17.84 -14.64 -27.61
CA VAL A 37 -17.02 -15.04 -28.77
C VAL A 37 -16.10 -16.22 -28.42
N ILE A 38 -15.25 -16.09 -27.40
CA ILE A 38 -14.22 -17.10 -27.12
C ILE A 38 -14.84 -18.41 -26.60
N LEU A 39 -15.80 -18.33 -25.68
CA LEU A 39 -16.44 -19.50 -25.09
C LEU A 39 -17.18 -20.38 -26.12
N PRO A 40 -18.07 -19.85 -26.99
CA PRO A 40 -18.70 -20.65 -28.04
C PRO A 40 -17.69 -21.31 -28.97
N VAL A 41 -16.61 -20.60 -29.33
CA VAL A 41 -15.55 -21.15 -30.18
C VAL A 41 -14.84 -22.32 -29.48
N ASN A 42 -14.55 -22.23 -28.18
CA ASN A 42 -13.97 -23.35 -27.43
C ASN A 42 -14.90 -24.57 -27.40
N MET A 43 -16.22 -24.35 -27.28
CA MET A 43 -17.22 -25.42 -27.25
C MET A 43 -17.43 -26.11 -28.61
N THR A 44 -16.98 -25.52 -29.73
CA THR A 44 -17.00 -26.21 -31.03
C THR A 44 -15.94 -27.29 -31.17
N GLY A 45 -14.96 -27.34 -30.26
CA GLY A 45 -13.93 -28.38 -30.26
C GLY A 45 -14.48 -29.77 -29.90
N ASP A 46 -13.81 -30.81 -30.39
CA ASP A 46 -14.25 -32.20 -30.25
C ASP A 46 -13.37 -33.06 -29.33
N LEU A 47 -12.29 -32.50 -28.74
CA LEU A 47 -11.31 -33.27 -27.97
C LEU A 47 -11.83 -33.77 -26.61
N TYR A 48 -12.72 -33.05 -25.94
CA TYR A 48 -13.21 -33.38 -24.58
C TYR A 48 -14.71 -33.71 -24.52
N LYS A 49 -15.32 -34.16 -25.63
CA LYS A 49 -16.77 -34.36 -25.75
C LYS A 49 -17.40 -35.26 -24.67
N ASN A 50 -16.67 -36.22 -24.08
CA ASN A 50 -17.23 -37.21 -23.14
C ASN A 50 -16.52 -37.36 -21.77
N ASP A 51 -15.26 -36.92 -21.59
CA ASP A 51 -14.49 -37.24 -20.38
C ASP A 51 -14.43 -36.12 -19.33
N LEU A 52 -14.49 -34.84 -19.73
CA LEU A 52 -14.34 -33.69 -18.83
C LEU A 52 -15.24 -32.50 -19.28
N PRO A 53 -16.43 -32.30 -18.68
CA PRO A 53 -17.36 -31.24 -19.10
C PRO A 53 -16.76 -29.82 -18.93
N PHE A 54 -15.85 -29.63 -17.98
CA PHE A 54 -15.13 -28.36 -17.82
C PHE A 54 -14.11 -28.12 -18.95
N GLY A 55 -13.40 -29.17 -19.39
CA GLY A 55 -12.39 -29.08 -20.45
C GLY A 55 -12.95 -28.54 -21.76
N GLN A 56 -14.22 -28.85 -22.06
CA GLN A 56 -14.95 -28.38 -23.26
C GLN A 56 -15.04 -26.85 -23.36
N THR A 57 -14.97 -26.15 -22.23
CA THR A 57 -15.11 -24.69 -22.16
C THR A 57 -13.78 -23.95 -22.35
N THR A 58 -12.68 -24.71 -22.43
CA THR A 58 -11.32 -24.16 -22.49
C THR A 58 -10.73 -24.28 -23.88
N ILE A 59 -9.69 -23.48 -24.15
CA ILE A 59 -8.92 -23.53 -25.40
C ILE A 59 -8.33 -24.93 -25.68
N ALA A 60 -8.18 -25.77 -24.66
CA ALA A 60 -7.67 -27.14 -24.80
C ALA A 60 -8.61 -28.02 -25.65
N ASN A 61 -9.89 -27.69 -25.78
CA ASN A 61 -10.87 -28.49 -26.52
C ASN A 61 -10.76 -28.40 -28.05
N LEU A 62 -10.14 -27.33 -28.58
CA LEU A 62 -9.91 -27.16 -30.02
C LEU A 62 -8.90 -28.17 -30.56
N GLN A 63 -8.92 -28.55 -31.85
CA GLN A 63 -7.92 -29.45 -32.43
C GLN A 63 -6.63 -28.72 -32.86
N ASP A 64 -5.55 -29.47 -33.05
CA ASP A 64 -4.29 -28.92 -33.55
C ASP A 64 -4.41 -28.63 -35.06
N GLY A 65 -4.09 -27.40 -35.47
CA GLY A 65 -4.15 -26.96 -36.87
C GLY A 65 -5.41 -26.17 -37.25
N ASP A 66 -6.38 -26.01 -36.35
CA ASP A 66 -7.54 -25.17 -36.59
C ASP A 66 -7.17 -23.67 -36.64
N ASN A 67 -7.71 -22.97 -37.64
CA ASN A 67 -7.57 -21.51 -37.76
C ASN A 67 -8.21 -20.76 -36.56
N LEU A 68 -8.98 -21.43 -35.72
CA LEU A 68 -9.62 -20.88 -34.51
C LEU A 68 -8.61 -20.51 -33.41
N LEU A 69 -7.40 -21.09 -33.40
CA LEU A 69 -6.33 -20.68 -32.49
C LEU A 69 -5.86 -19.24 -32.75
N TRP A 70 -5.96 -18.74 -33.99
CA TRP A 70 -5.63 -17.34 -34.31
C TRP A 70 -6.55 -16.35 -33.60
N LEU A 71 -7.82 -16.71 -33.40
CA LEU A 71 -8.78 -15.87 -32.70
C LEU A 71 -8.26 -15.49 -31.30
N HIS A 72 -7.75 -16.47 -30.56
CA HIS A 72 -7.22 -16.30 -29.21
C HIS A 72 -6.02 -15.33 -29.18
N SER A 73 -5.10 -15.46 -30.14
CA SER A 73 -3.96 -14.56 -30.30
C SER A 73 -4.38 -13.12 -30.64
N VAL A 74 -5.39 -12.95 -31.49
CA VAL A 74 -5.94 -11.64 -31.84
C VAL A 74 -6.62 -10.99 -30.63
N PHE A 75 -7.44 -11.74 -29.88
CA PHE A 75 -8.10 -11.23 -28.67
C PHE A 75 -7.09 -10.84 -27.59
N ALA A 76 -5.95 -11.53 -27.46
CA ALA A 76 -4.89 -11.14 -26.53
C ALA A 76 -4.30 -9.76 -26.87
N VAL A 77 -4.09 -9.47 -28.15
CA VAL A 77 -3.65 -8.15 -28.62
C VAL A 77 -4.72 -7.09 -28.36
N LEU A 78 -6.00 -7.41 -28.62
CA LEU A 78 -7.11 -6.49 -28.34
C LEU A 78 -7.23 -6.18 -26.85
N TYR A 79 -7.11 -7.18 -25.97
CA TYR A 79 -7.15 -7.01 -24.51
C TYR A 79 -5.98 -6.15 -24.02
N LEU A 80 -4.79 -6.33 -24.58
CA LEU A 80 -3.64 -5.47 -24.30
C LEU A 80 -3.93 -4.01 -24.69
N ILE A 81 -4.37 -3.77 -25.94
CA ILE A 81 -4.65 -2.41 -26.43
C ILE A 81 -5.73 -1.75 -25.57
N LEU A 82 -6.82 -2.47 -25.29
CA LEU A 82 -7.92 -2.00 -24.45
C LEU A 82 -7.41 -1.62 -23.04
N THR A 83 -6.62 -2.49 -22.42
CA THR A 83 -6.04 -2.24 -21.09
C THR A 83 -5.16 -0.98 -21.09
N VAL A 84 -4.30 -0.82 -22.09
CA VAL A 84 -3.44 0.36 -22.24
C VAL A 84 -4.27 1.64 -22.40
N VAL A 85 -5.32 1.61 -23.23
CA VAL A 85 -6.19 2.78 -23.48
C VAL A 85 -6.92 3.19 -22.19
N VAL A 86 -7.56 2.25 -21.50
CA VAL A 86 -8.31 2.52 -20.27
C VAL A 86 -7.39 3.04 -19.16
N LEU A 87 -6.21 2.42 -18.97
CA LEU A 87 -5.26 2.85 -17.94
C LEU A 87 -4.57 4.18 -18.27
N ARG A 88 -4.32 4.49 -19.55
CA ARG A 88 -3.84 5.82 -19.97
C ARG A 88 -4.88 6.90 -19.74
N HIS A 89 -6.15 6.62 -20.04
CA HIS A 89 -7.24 7.55 -19.74
C HIS A 89 -7.31 7.87 -18.24
N HIS A 90 -7.26 6.84 -17.40
CA HIS A 90 -7.23 7.01 -15.94
C HIS A 90 -6.02 7.80 -15.45
N THR A 91 -4.82 7.51 -15.98
CA THR A 91 -3.58 8.23 -15.66
C THR A 91 -3.69 9.72 -16.02
N SER A 92 -4.32 10.05 -17.15
CA SER A 92 -4.55 11.44 -17.56
C SER A 92 -5.42 12.18 -16.55
N LYS A 93 -6.51 11.54 -16.09
CA LYS A 93 -7.42 12.10 -15.07
C LYS A 93 -6.71 12.37 -13.74
N ILE A 94 -5.86 11.43 -13.27
CA ILE A 94 -5.04 11.61 -12.06
C ILE A 94 -4.03 12.77 -12.22
N LYS A 95 -3.46 12.93 -13.43
CA LYS A 95 -2.47 14.00 -13.68
C LYS A 95 -3.10 15.40 -13.61
N GLY A 96 -4.35 15.55 -14.06
CA GLY A 96 -5.09 16.81 -14.06
C GLY A 96 -5.57 17.29 -12.69
N MET A 97 -5.61 16.42 -11.67
CA MET A 97 -6.00 16.82 -10.31
C MET A 97 -4.86 17.58 -9.61
N ARG A 98 -5.14 18.83 -9.20
CA ARG A 98 -4.18 19.75 -8.56
C ARG A 98 -3.68 19.19 -7.22
N ARG A 99 -2.37 19.30 -6.97
CA ARG A 99 -1.74 18.86 -5.71
C ARG A 99 -2.14 19.81 -4.58
N GLU A 100 -2.52 19.25 -3.43
CA GLU A 100 -2.87 20.01 -2.22
C GLU A 100 -1.65 20.34 -1.33
N THR A 101 -0.43 19.98 -1.73
CA THR A 101 0.77 20.22 -0.92
C THR A 101 1.64 21.34 -1.46
N VAL A 102 1.87 22.31 -0.57
CA VAL A 102 2.67 23.52 -0.71
C VAL A 102 4.14 23.12 -0.92
N ARG A 103 4.65 23.25 -2.15
CA ARG A 103 6.03 22.90 -2.56
C ARG A 103 7.07 23.96 -2.17
N LEU A 104 6.79 24.70 -1.10
CA LEU A 104 7.65 25.78 -0.61
C LEU A 104 8.89 25.24 0.11
N THR A 105 8.81 24.03 0.65
CA THR A 105 9.89 23.44 1.46
C THR A 105 10.74 22.48 0.65
N VAL A 106 12.04 22.68 0.76
CA VAL A 106 13.09 21.86 0.17
C VAL A 106 13.82 21.13 1.29
N LEU A 107 14.06 19.85 1.08
CA LEU A 107 14.85 19.01 1.96
C LEU A 107 16.29 18.96 1.44
N ALA A 108 17.25 19.32 2.28
CA ALA A 108 18.67 19.29 1.96
C ALA A 108 19.44 18.48 3.02
N GLU A 109 20.34 17.60 2.58
CA GLU A 109 21.32 16.94 3.45
C GLU A 109 22.41 17.96 3.83
N CYS A 110 22.20 18.69 4.92
CA CYS A 110 23.06 19.77 5.36
C CYS A 110 23.13 19.85 6.88
N SER A 111 24.34 19.93 7.43
CA SER A 111 24.58 20.18 8.86
C SER A 111 24.55 21.68 9.23
N PHE A 112 24.67 22.58 8.24
CA PHE A 112 24.72 24.02 8.45
C PHE A 112 24.15 24.81 7.26
N CYS A 113 22.91 25.27 7.38
CA CYS A 113 22.16 25.89 6.27
C CYS A 113 22.44 27.38 6.02
N GLY A 114 23.31 28.04 6.81
CA GLY A 114 23.64 29.46 6.62
C GLY A 114 24.14 29.77 5.19
N ASN A 115 24.75 28.79 4.54
CA ASN A 115 25.28 28.89 3.18
C ASN A 115 24.21 28.96 2.08
N ILE A 116 22.98 28.50 2.33
CA ILE A 116 21.90 28.53 1.34
C ILE A 116 21.40 29.97 1.15
N LEU A 117 21.36 30.77 2.22
CA LEU A 117 21.05 32.21 2.12
C LEU A 117 22.12 32.96 1.31
N GLU A 118 23.39 32.59 1.48
CA GLU A 118 24.50 33.22 0.76
C GLU A 118 24.53 32.82 -0.73
N ALA A 119 24.23 31.56 -1.04
CA ALA A 119 24.23 31.05 -2.42
C ALA A 119 23.05 31.59 -3.27
N TYR A 120 21.90 31.86 -2.65
CA TYR A 120 20.66 32.26 -3.34
C TYR A 120 20.10 33.58 -2.80
N PRO A 121 20.75 34.73 -3.04
CA PRO A 121 20.33 36.03 -2.49
C PRO A 121 18.94 36.48 -2.98
N ASN A 122 18.51 36.00 -4.16
CA ASN A 122 17.19 36.29 -4.74
C ASN A 122 16.06 35.41 -4.18
N CYS A 123 16.40 34.42 -3.33
CA CYS A 123 15.43 33.52 -2.71
C CYS A 123 15.28 33.88 -1.24
N THR A 124 14.12 34.38 -0.84
CA THR A 124 13.81 34.65 0.56
C THR A 124 13.45 33.35 1.28
N VAL A 125 14.30 32.96 2.22
CA VAL A 125 14.07 31.82 3.12
C VAL A 125 13.18 32.28 4.28
N CYS A 126 12.05 31.62 4.48
CA CYS A 126 11.10 31.93 5.55
C CYS A 126 11.43 31.18 6.84
N ASP A 127 11.82 29.91 6.75
CA ASP A 127 12.21 29.11 7.92
C ASP A 127 13.22 28.03 7.53
N VAL A 128 14.08 27.66 8.49
CA VAL A 128 15.02 26.55 8.37
C VAL A 128 14.91 25.67 9.59
N THR A 129 14.39 24.46 9.41
CA THR A 129 14.26 23.48 10.49
C THR A 129 15.27 22.34 10.30
N LEU A 130 16.14 22.14 11.29
CA LEU A 130 17.05 20.99 11.30
C LEU A 130 16.30 19.70 11.68
N GLY A 131 16.66 18.60 11.04
CA GLY A 131 16.14 17.26 11.33
C GLY A 131 16.91 16.58 12.45
N TYR A 132 16.18 16.06 13.42
CA TYR A 132 16.73 15.37 14.59
C TYR A 132 16.15 13.95 14.75
N ASP A 133 16.89 13.07 15.45
CA ASP A 133 16.34 11.76 15.84
C ASP A 133 15.28 11.92 16.94
N VAL A 134 14.02 11.79 16.53
CA VAL A 134 12.86 11.89 17.42
C VAL A 134 12.13 10.55 17.64
N LYS A 135 12.69 9.42 17.19
CA LYS A 135 11.97 8.13 17.22
C LYS A 135 11.58 7.71 18.63
N ARG A 136 12.52 7.79 19.58
CA ARG A 136 12.29 7.47 20.99
C ARG A 136 11.34 8.48 21.64
N LEU A 137 11.50 9.76 21.30
CA LEU A 137 10.66 10.84 21.81
C LEU A 137 9.19 10.66 21.39
N ILE A 138 8.92 10.34 20.12
CA ILE A 138 7.56 10.06 19.62
C ILE A 138 6.93 8.87 20.36
N TYR A 139 7.70 7.80 20.59
CA TYR A 139 7.19 6.63 21.32
C TYR A 139 6.81 6.99 22.76
N LEU A 140 7.68 7.72 23.48
CA LEU A 140 7.42 8.14 24.85
C LEU A 140 6.22 9.09 24.96
N ASP A 141 6.11 10.06 24.06
CA ASP A 141 4.99 11.00 24.05
C ASP A 141 3.66 10.30 23.72
N LYS A 142 3.66 9.30 22.82
CA LYS A 142 2.48 8.49 22.52
C LYS A 142 2.00 7.69 23.74
N GLU A 143 2.91 7.08 24.49
CA GLU A 143 2.56 6.38 25.73
C GLU A 143 2.10 7.36 26.83
N ARG A 144 2.67 8.57 26.89
CA ARG A 144 2.24 9.64 27.82
C ARG A 144 0.81 10.09 27.51
N ILE A 145 0.51 10.43 26.25
CA ILE A 145 -0.83 10.85 25.82
C ILE A 145 -1.85 9.73 26.08
N ARG A 146 -1.48 8.48 25.80
CA ARG A 146 -2.32 7.31 26.14
C ARG A 146 -2.63 7.26 27.63
N ALA A 147 -1.62 7.41 28.49
CA ALA A 147 -1.82 7.42 29.94
C ALA A 147 -2.71 8.59 30.39
N GLY A 148 -2.49 9.80 29.86
CA GLY A 148 -3.30 10.99 30.16
C GLY A 148 -4.76 10.87 29.72
N LYS A 149 -5.02 10.29 28.53
CA LYS A 149 -6.39 10.01 28.05
C LYS A 149 -7.12 9.01 28.95
N ILE A 150 -6.43 7.97 29.42
CA ILE A 150 -7.00 7.01 30.36
C ILE A 150 -7.26 7.67 31.72
N LEU A 151 -6.32 8.47 32.23
CA LEU A 151 -6.47 9.22 33.47
C LEU A 151 -7.67 10.18 33.43
N HIS A 152 -7.86 10.88 32.33
CA HIS A 152 -9.00 11.77 32.12
C HIS A 152 -10.33 11.01 32.19
N GLU A 153 -10.42 9.83 31.58
CA GLU A 153 -11.59 8.97 31.67
C GLU A 153 -11.83 8.42 33.10
N CYS A 154 -10.77 8.10 33.85
CA CYS A 154 -10.90 7.73 35.26
C CYS A 154 -11.47 8.88 36.10
N LYS A 155 -10.96 10.10 35.91
CA LYS A 155 -11.43 11.30 36.64
C LYS A 155 -12.88 11.65 36.33
N LEU A 156 -13.31 11.52 35.07
CA LEU A 156 -14.69 11.77 34.65
C LEU A 156 -15.72 10.83 35.31
N LYS A 157 -15.31 9.60 35.64
CA LYS A 157 -16.18 8.63 36.32
C LYS A 157 -16.26 8.84 37.81
N ASN A 158 -15.34 9.60 38.39
CA ASN A 158 -15.16 9.70 39.83
C ASN A 158 -16.26 10.57 40.46
N THR A 159 -17.46 10.00 40.52
CA THR A 159 -18.67 10.54 41.14
C THR A 159 -18.88 9.91 42.52
N GLY A 160 -17.77 9.55 43.20
CA GLY A 160 -17.78 9.08 44.60
C GLY A 160 -17.14 7.72 44.90
N GLU A 161 -16.83 6.87 43.90
CA GLU A 161 -16.26 5.52 44.13
C GLU A 161 -14.82 5.38 43.61
N GLN A 162 -13.91 4.87 44.45
CA GLN A 162 -12.52 4.56 44.07
C GLN A 162 -12.46 3.36 43.11
N GLU A 163 -12.03 3.59 41.86
CA GLU A 163 -11.89 2.52 40.85
C GLU A 163 -10.57 1.74 41.07
N LEU A 164 -10.67 0.58 41.73
CA LEU A 164 -9.55 -0.32 41.97
C LEU A 164 -9.20 -1.14 40.72
N MET A 165 -7.90 -1.19 40.38
CA MET A 165 -7.35 -1.85 39.19
C MET A 165 -6.25 -2.86 39.56
N ASN A 166 -6.11 -3.95 38.79
CA ASN A 166 -4.95 -4.84 38.87
C ASN A 166 -3.83 -4.34 37.93
N PRO A 167 -2.60 -4.07 38.42
CA PRO A 167 -1.51 -3.56 37.59
C PRO A 167 -0.94 -4.60 36.60
N ARG A 168 -1.20 -5.90 36.79
CA ARG A 168 -0.69 -6.98 35.92
C ARG A 168 -1.41 -7.04 34.58
N LEU A 169 -0.67 -7.42 33.53
CA LEU A 169 -1.26 -7.69 32.21
C LEU A 169 -2.27 -8.85 32.32
N CYS A 170 -3.45 -8.71 31.71
CA CYS A 170 -4.54 -9.68 31.83
C CYS A 170 -4.98 -9.96 33.29
N GLY A 171 -4.70 -9.05 34.22
CA GLY A 171 -5.01 -9.22 35.65
C GLY A 171 -6.50 -9.41 35.98
N GLN A 172 -7.38 -9.14 35.01
CA GLN A 172 -8.82 -9.39 35.11
C GLN A 172 -9.21 -10.83 34.73
N LEU A 173 -8.45 -11.51 33.85
CA LEU A 173 -8.64 -12.94 33.55
C LEU A 173 -8.09 -13.83 34.67
N CYS A 174 -7.13 -13.31 35.44
CA CYS A 174 -6.58 -14.00 36.59
C CYS A 174 -7.53 -13.84 37.79
N CYS A 175 -8.29 -14.88 38.11
CA CYS A 175 -9.21 -14.92 39.26
C CYS A 175 -8.49 -15.07 40.62
N CYS A 176 -7.19 -14.77 40.70
CA CYS A 176 -6.44 -14.87 41.95
C CYS A 176 -6.82 -13.75 42.90
N SER A 177 -7.40 -14.12 44.04
CA SER A 177 -7.69 -13.25 45.20
C SER A 177 -6.45 -12.59 45.81
N SER A 178 -5.24 -13.07 45.48
CA SER A 178 -3.94 -12.55 45.96
C SER A 178 -3.32 -11.47 45.05
N CYS A 179 -4.07 -10.94 44.07
CA CYS A 179 -3.58 -9.83 43.25
C CYS A 179 -3.84 -8.48 43.95
N GLU A 180 -2.75 -7.76 44.23
CA GLU A 180 -2.78 -6.39 44.77
C GLU A 180 -3.57 -5.47 43.84
N LYS A 181 -4.62 -4.84 44.37
CA LYS A 181 -5.44 -3.87 43.67
C LYS A 181 -4.98 -2.47 44.06
N VAL A 182 -4.70 -1.64 43.06
CA VAL A 182 -4.19 -0.27 43.22
C VAL A 182 -5.23 0.71 42.68
N ASP A 183 -5.29 1.92 43.24
CA ASP A 183 -6.13 2.98 42.69
C ASP A 183 -5.68 3.33 41.26
N ALA A 184 -6.62 3.24 40.31
CA ALA A 184 -6.37 3.55 38.91
C ALA A 184 -5.93 5.01 38.72
N ILE A 185 -6.47 5.96 39.48
CA ILE A 185 -6.14 7.38 39.34
C ILE A 185 -4.70 7.62 39.79
N GLU A 186 -4.31 7.13 40.96
CA GLU A 186 -2.95 7.23 41.47
C GLU A 186 -1.95 6.53 40.52
N PHE A 187 -2.28 5.34 40.02
CA PHE A 187 -1.45 4.59 39.09
C PHE A 187 -1.20 5.35 37.78
N TYR A 188 -2.25 5.80 37.09
CA TYR A 188 -2.10 6.51 35.81
C TYR A 188 -1.53 7.92 35.99
N SER A 189 -1.80 8.59 37.11
CA SER A 189 -1.17 9.88 37.46
C SER A 189 0.34 9.73 37.63
N THR A 190 0.79 8.73 38.39
CA THR A 190 2.21 8.42 38.57
C THR A 190 2.85 7.99 37.24
N LYS A 191 2.16 7.17 36.45
CA LYS A 191 2.64 6.74 35.13
C LYS A 191 2.80 7.92 34.16
N GLU A 192 1.85 8.84 34.12
CA GLU A 192 1.92 10.03 33.28
C GLU A 192 3.08 10.94 33.70
N LYS A 193 3.27 11.17 35.01
CA LYS A 193 4.40 11.96 35.54
C LYS A 193 5.75 11.36 35.17
N ASN A 194 5.93 10.05 35.38
CA ASN A 194 7.17 9.35 35.04
C ASN A 194 7.46 9.38 33.53
N LEU A 195 6.41 9.28 32.69
CA LEU A 195 6.56 9.40 31.24
C LEU A 195 6.88 10.84 30.82
N LEU A 196 6.27 11.83 31.46
CA LEU A 196 6.54 13.25 31.20
C LEU A 196 7.98 13.62 31.55
N GLU A 197 8.52 13.10 32.65
CA GLU A 197 9.93 13.29 33.02
C GLU A 197 10.87 12.71 31.97
N LYS A 198 10.64 11.45 31.54
CA LYS A 198 11.39 10.83 30.44
C LYS A 198 11.28 11.57 29.12
N VAL A 199 10.12 12.17 28.83
CA VAL A 199 9.94 13.03 27.65
C VAL A 199 10.81 14.28 27.77
N ARG A 200 10.85 14.95 28.93
CA ARG A 200 11.69 16.14 29.12
C ARG A 200 13.18 15.83 29.00
N GLU A 201 13.64 14.76 29.64
CA GLU A 201 15.02 14.27 29.51
C GLU A 201 15.38 14.05 28.03
N GLN A 202 14.51 13.34 27.30
CA GLN A 202 14.75 13.06 25.89
C GLN A 202 14.71 14.33 25.03
N VAL A 203 13.84 15.30 25.33
CA VAL A 203 13.79 16.60 24.62
C VAL A 203 15.09 17.39 24.77
N GLU A 204 15.77 17.28 25.91
CA GLU A 204 17.08 17.91 26.13
C GLU A 204 18.22 17.17 25.41
N ASP A 205 18.07 15.87 25.19
CA ASP A 205 19.03 15.01 24.49
C ASP A 205 18.95 15.13 22.95
N VAL A 206 17.76 15.37 22.38
CA VAL A 206 17.52 15.44 20.92
C VAL A 206 18.50 16.35 20.16
N PRO A 207 18.83 17.58 20.61
CA PRO A 207 19.78 18.45 19.90
C PRO A 207 21.20 17.87 19.76
N ASN A 208 21.59 16.92 20.61
CA ASN A 208 22.90 16.26 20.56
C ASN A 208 22.99 15.21 19.43
N HIS A 209 21.86 14.87 18.81
CA HIS A 209 21.76 13.83 17.78
C HIS A 209 21.15 14.38 16.47
N PRO A 210 21.84 15.29 15.76
CA PRO A 210 21.38 15.80 14.46
C PRO A 210 21.52 14.74 13.35
N LEU A 211 20.54 14.70 12.45
CA LEU A 211 20.54 13.75 11.32
C LEU A 211 21.33 14.24 10.09
N GLY A 212 21.80 15.50 10.11
CA GLY A 212 22.43 16.12 8.94
C GLY A 212 21.45 16.42 7.82
N ILE A 213 20.17 16.64 8.15
CA ILE A 213 19.09 16.96 7.20
C ILE A 213 18.47 18.28 7.65
N ALA A 214 18.04 19.11 6.70
CA ALA A 214 17.36 20.36 6.96
C ALA A 214 16.17 20.56 6.02
N PHE A 215 15.09 21.11 6.57
CA PHE A 215 13.91 21.57 5.85
C PHE A 215 14.03 23.08 5.68
N VAL A 216 14.14 23.54 4.43
CA VAL A 216 14.26 24.96 4.08
C VAL A 216 12.95 25.39 3.43
N THR A 217 12.17 26.21 4.13
CA THR A 217 10.90 26.73 3.63
C THR A 217 11.14 28.08 2.96
N LEU A 218 10.72 28.20 1.69
CA LEU A 218 10.90 29.39 0.86
C LEU A 218 9.58 30.14 0.71
N GLN A 219 9.65 31.42 0.34
CA GLN A 219 8.45 32.24 0.18
C GLN A 219 7.57 31.78 -1.00
N THR A 220 8.17 31.31 -2.11
CA THR A 220 7.43 30.94 -3.32
C THR A 220 7.86 29.59 -3.90
N GLU A 221 6.93 28.89 -4.57
CA GLU A 221 7.22 27.59 -5.21
C GLU A 221 8.23 27.75 -6.35
N ALA A 222 8.27 28.92 -6.98
CA ALA A 222 9.23 29.25 -8.02
C ALA A 222 10.67 29.25 -7.48
N MET A 223 10.89 29.82 -6.30
CA MET A 223 12.20 29.80 -5.61
C MET A 223 12.62 28.37 -5.27
N ALA A 224 11.71 27.56 -4.72
CA ALA A 224 11.98 26.15 -4.42
C ALA A 224 12.35 25.35 -5.67
N LYS A 225 11.64 25.57 -6.79
CA LYS A 225 11.97 24.97 -8.09
C LYS A 225 13.31 25.46 -8.64
N TYR A 226 13.64 26.73 -8.46
CA TYR A 226 14.90 27.31 -8.92
C TYR A 226 16.08 26.62 -8.26
N ILE A 227 16.08 26.53 -6.93
CA ILE A 227 17.10 25.81 -6.15
C ILE A 227 17.15 24.34 -6.58
N LEU A 228 15.98 23.68 -6.69
CA LEU A 228 15.93 22.27 -7.10
C LEU A 228 16.50 22.04 -8.52
N LYS A 229 16.29 22.98 -9.44
CA LYS A 229 16.79 22.90 -10.81
C LYS A 229 18.30 23.08 -10.86
N ASP A 230 18.84 23.99 -10.04
CA ASP A 230 20.28 24.22 -9.94
C ASP A 230 21.02 22.99 -9.37
N PHE A 231 20.50 22.39 -8.30
CA PHE A 231 21.09 21.17 -7.72
C PHE A 231 20.95 19.93 -8.62
N ASN A 232 19.85 19.80 -9.38
CA ASN A 232 19.64 18.68 -10.31
C ASN A 232 20.26 18.90 -11.70
N ALA A 233 20.85 20.07 -11.98
CA ALA A 233 21.56 20.28 -13.24
C ALA A 233 22.74 19.31 -13.34
N LEU A 234 22.79 18.55 -14.44
CA LEU A 234 23.91 17.68 -14.79
C LEU A 234 25.14 18.54 -15.06
N GLU A 235 26.25 18.23 -14.42
CA GLU A 235 27.56 18.80 -14.79
C GLU A 235 27.93 18.27 -16.18
N CYS A 236 27.75 19.09 -17.22
CA CYS A 236 28.21 18.77 -18.56
C CYS A 236 29.76 18.85 -18.60
N GLY A 237 30.42 17.78 -18.18
CA GLY A 237 31.88 17.63 -18.20
C GLY A 237 32.48 17.21 -19.54
N GLY A 238 31.82 17.52 -20.67
CA GLY A 238 32.28 17.15 -22.01
C GLY A 238 32.83 18.37 -22.76
N SER A 239 34.09 18.31 -23.20
CA SER A 239 34.81 19.34 -23.96
C SER A 239 34.28 19.59 -25.39
N SER A 240 33.03 19.22 -25.71
CA SER A 240 32.43 19.39 -27.03
C SER A 240 30.91 19.50 -26.98
N CYS A 241 30.37 20.39 -26.12
CA CYS A 241 28.97 20.79 -26.26
C CYS A 241 28.81 22.29 -25.98
N CYS A 242 28.58 23.03 -27.07
CA CYS A 242 28.12 24.41 -27.22
C CYS A 242 28.26 25.39 -26.04
N CYS A 243 28.96 26.49 -26.33
CA CYS A 243 29.28 27.67 -25.53
C CYS A 243 28.08 28.50 -25.00
N CYS A 244 26.96 27.89 -24.62
CA CYS A 244 25.78 28.59 -24.07
C CYS A 244 25.35 28.08 -22.68
N CYS A 245 26.04 27.10 -22.11
CA CYS A 245 25.73 26.52 -20.81
C CYS A 245 26.87 26.79 -19.82
N ASP A 246 27.04 28.04 -19.37
CA ASP A 246 27.91 28.36 -18.23
C ASP A 246 27.20 28.00 -16.90
N GLY A 247 26.67 26.78 -16.83
CA GLY A 247 25.86 26.29 -15.72
C GLY A 247 26.72 25.73 -14.59
N LYS A 248 27.57 26.55 -13.98
CA LYS A 248 28.19 26.19 -12.70
C LYS A 248 27.19 26.47 -11.59
N ARG A 249 26.89 25.47 -10.75
CA ARG A 249 25.99 25.60 -9.59
C ARG A 249 26.38 26.82 -8.75
N GLN A 250 25.40 27.52 -8.19
CA GLN A 250 25.68 28.73 -7.41
C GLN A 250 26.56 28.38 -6.19
N SER A 251 27.74 28.97 -6.12
CA SER A 251 28.73 28.68 -5.07
C SER A 251 28.72 29.76 -3.99
N SER A 252 28.59 29.36 -2.72
CA SER A 252 28.85 30.22 -1.56
C SER A 252 30.30 30.12 -1.08
N SER A 253 30.72 31.04 -0.20
CA SER A 253 32.07 31.08 0.41
C SER A 253 32.53 29.75 1.02
N MET A 254 31.59 28.99 1.60
CA MET A 254 31.82 27.72 2.28
C MET A 254 31.47 26.48 1.44
N SER A 255 31.13 26.66 0.15
CA SER A 255 30.65 25.59 -0.73
C SER A 255 31.66 24.43 -0.90
N LYS A 256 32.96 24.75 -0.96
CA LYS A 256 34.04 23.74 -1.05
C LYS A 256 34.21 22.95 0.25
N THR A 257 34.08 23.60 1.40
CA THR A 257 34.25 23.00 2.73
C THR A 257 33.10 22.05 3.07
N LEU A 258 31.86 22.43 2.74
CA LEU A 258 30.68 21.59 3.00
C LEU A 258 30.36 20.56 1.90
N LYS A 259 31.17 20.51 0.83
CA LYS A 259 30.97 19.62 -0.32
C LYS A 259 29.54 19.70 -0.87
N VAL A 260 29.05 20.92 -1.12
CA VAL A 260 27.67 21.20 -1.56
C VAL A 260 27.28 20.41 -2.82
N ASN A 261 28.24 20.09 -3.69
CA ASN A 261 28.03 19.24 -4.87
C ASN A 261 27.56 17.82 -4.56
N LYS A 262 27.68 17.35 -3.31
CA LYS A 262 27.20 16.03 -2.87
C LYS A 262 25.81 16.08 -2.24
N TRP A 263 25.26 17.27 -2.01
CA TRP A 263 23.97 17.39 -1.34
C TRP A 263 22.85 16.92 -2.24
N ARG A 264 21.96 16.11 -1.67
CA ARG A 264 20.71 15.75 -2.33
C ARG A 264 19.63 16.75 -1.90
N VAL A 265 19.02 17.38 -2.90
CA VAL A 265 17.97 18.37 -2.72
C VAL A 265 16.69 17.84 -3.35
N ILE A 266 15.63 17.68 -2.55
CA ILE A 266 14.32 17.21 -3.02
C ILE A 266 13.21 18.07 -2.44
N PHE A 267 12.04 18.07 -3.10
CA PHE A 267 10.83 18.62 -2.46
C PHE A 267 10.54 17.85 -1.17
N ALA A 268 10.28 18.59 -0.09
CA ALA A 268 9.92 17.96 1.17
C ALA A 268 8.57 17.22 1.02
N PRO A 269 8.49 15.94 1.45
CA PRO A 269 7.22 15.23 1.49
C PRO A 269 6.30 15.87 2.53
N HIS A 270 5.00 15.64 2.43
CA HIS A 270 4.06 16.10 3.45
C HIS A 270 4.46 15.58 4.85
N PRO A 271 4.33 16.37 5.94
CA PRO A 271 4.79 15.96 7.28
C PRO A 271 4.24 14.61 7.75
N LYS A 272 2.96 14.33 7.48
CA LYS A 272 2.32 13.02 7.78
C LYS A 272 2.90 11.83 6.99
N ASN A 273 3.62 12.07 5.90
CA ASN A 273 4.24 11.05 5.07
C ASN A 273 5.68 10.74 5.53
N VAL A 274 6.25 11.55 6.43
CA VAL A 274 7.58 11.34 7.01
C VAL A 274 7.46 10.41 8.22
N ALA A 275 8.16 9.27 8.18
CA ALA A 275 8.06 8.24 9.22
C ALA A 275 9.40 8.00 9.94
N ASN A 276 10.43 7.50 9.24
CA ASN A 276 11.70 7.07 9.84
C ASN A 276 12.90 7.85 9.28
N LEU A 277 13.15 9.08 9.75
CA LEU A 277 14.36 9.82 9.32
C LEU A 277 15.65 9.31 9.99
N SER A 278 15.54 8.62 11.12
CA SER A 278 16.68 8.31 11.98
C SER A 278 17.57 7.15 11.51
N VAL A 279 17.22 6.47 10.42
CA VAL A 279 17.98 5.29 9.96
C VAL A 279 19.03 5.73 8.94
N PRO A 280 20.34 5.49 9.18
CA PRO A 280 21.37 5.85 8.22
C PRO A 280 21.32 4.97 6.97
N ASP A 281 21.63 5.56 5.81
CA ASP A 281 21.46 4.94 4.48
C ASP A 281 22.13 3.56 4.33
N ILE A 282 23.36 3.40 4.81
CA ILE A 282 24.10 2.13 4.69
C ILE A 282 23.46 1.04 5.55
N SER A 283 23.10 1.37 6.80
CA SER A 283 22.43 0.43 7.70
C SER A 283 21.07 0.03 7.16
N TRP A 284 20.35 0.99 6.58
CA TRP A 284 19.09 0.74 5.89
C TRP A 284 19.27 -0.22 4.71
N TYR A 285 20.28 0.00 3.85
CA TYR A 285 20.54 -0.86 2.69
C TYR A 285 20.90 -2.29 3.11
N VAL A 286 21.78 -2.47 4.09
CA VAL A 286 22.14 -3.80 4.61
C VAL A 286 20.91 -4.50 5.18
N ARG A 287 20.11 -3.80 5.99
CA ARG A 287 18.86 -4.34 6.54
C ARG A 287 17.88 -4.73 5.43
N TYR A 288 17.71 -3.87 4.44
CA TYR A 288 16.86 -4.14 3.28
C TYR A 288 17.30 -5.41 2.56
N VAL A 289 18.58 -5.54 2.21
CA VAL A 289 19.10 -6.72 1.51
C VAL A 289 18.92 -7.98 2.36
N ALA A 290 19.30 -7.93 3.65
CA ALA A 290 19.18 -9.07 4.56
C ALA A 290 17.73 -9.56 4.72
N ILE A 291 16.79 -8.63 4.92
CA ILE A 291 15.36 -8.95 5.04
C ILE A 291 14.81 -9.56 3.74
N ASN A 292 15.16 -9.00 2.57
CA ASN A 292 14.70 -9.55 1.29
C ASN A 292 15.28 -10.95 1.01
N ILE A 293 16.55 -11.19 1.34
CA ILE A 293 17.17 -12.52 1.22
C ILE A 293 16.47 -13.49 2.17
N PHE A 294 16.19 -13.08 3.40
CA PHE A 294 15.46 -13.89 4.37
C PHE A 294 14.05 -14.24 3.88
N ILE A 295 13.29 -13.26 3.35
CA ILE A 295 11.99 -13.54 2.73
C ILE A 295 12.16 -14.54 1.58
N LEU A 296 13.10 -14.33 0.67
CA LEU A 296 13.28 -15.20 -0.49
C LEU A 296 13.55 -16.65 -0.07
N LEU A 297 14.43 -16.85 0.91
CA LEU A 297 14.70 -18.16 1.51
C LEU A 297 13.45 -18.74 2.16
N LEU A 298 12.81 -17.98 3.06
CA LEU A 298 11.63 -18.38 3.79
C LEU A 298 10.50 -18.79 2.82
N LEU A 299 10.27 -18.02 1.77
CA LEU A 299 9.26 -18.30 0.76
C LEU A 299 9.55 -19.55 -0.06
N THR A 300 10.82 -19.84 -0.36
CA THR A 300 11.21 -21.09 -0.99
C THR A 300 10.87 -22.30 -0.10
N PHE A 301 11.02 -22.17 1.22
CA PHE A 301 10.58 -23.19 2.17
C PHE A 301 9.05 -23.23 2.33
N LEU A 302 8.34 -22.09 2.32
CA LEU A 302 6.87 -22.05 2.40
C LEU A 302 6.16 -22.48 1.10
N THR A 303 6.85 -22.54 -0.05
CA THR A 303 6.33 -23.16 -1.29
C THR A 303 6.48 -24.67 -1.29
N THR A 304 7.39 -25.19 -0.46
CA THR A 304 7.73 -26.62 -0.33
C THR A 304 6.67 -27.50 0.37
N PRO A 305 5.61 -27.03 1.06
CA PRO A 305 4.57 -27.90 1.61
C PRO A 305 3.94 -28.85 0.60
N THR A 306 3.70 -28.41 -0.64
CA THR A 306 3.20 -29.28 -1.72
C THR A 306 4.21 -30.36 -2.11
N ILE A 307 5.53 -30.05 -2.06
CA ILE A 307 6.59 -31.05 -2.22
C ILE A 307 6.52 -32.05 -1.08
N ILE A 308 6.50 -31.59 0.18
CA ILE A 308 6.51 -32.45 1.37
C ILE A 308 5.29 -33.37 1.34
N ILE A 309 4.12 -32.87 0.97
CA ILE A 309 2.90 -33.68 0.85
C ILE A 309 3.08 -34.72 -0.26
N ASN A 310 3.50 -34.31 -1.47
CA ASN A 310 3.65 -35.23 -2.61
C ASN A 310 4.80 -36.23 -2.43
N THR A 311 5.87 -35.89 -1.72
CA THR A 311 6.96 -36.82 -1.39
C THR A 311 6.61 -37.71 -0.20
N MET A 312 5.88 -37.22 0.80
CA MET A 312 5.38 -38.03 1.91
C MET A 312 4.45 -39.14 1.40
N ASP A 313 3.62 -38.83 0.40
CA ASP A 313 2.77 -39.81 -0.30
C ASP A 313 3.61 -40.79 -1.15
N LYS A 314 4.60 -40.28 -1.88
CA LYS A 314 5.48 -41.10 -2.75
C LYS A 314 6.44 -42.03 -1.99
N PHE A 315 6.88 -41.67 -0.80
CA PHE A 315 7.81 -42.46 0.01
C PHE A 315 7.10 -43.40 1.00
N ASN A 316 5.76 -43.53 0.96
CA ASN A 316 4.99 -44.38 1.87
C ASN A 316 5.32 -44.11 3.36
N VAL A 317 5.76 -42.88 3.69
CA VAL A 317 6.07 -42.46 5.07
C VAL A 317 4.78 -42.29 5.88
N THR A 318 3.63 -42.41 5.23
CA THR A 318 2.29 -42.53 5.80
C THR A 318 1.99 -43.90 6.43
N LYS A 319 2.81 -44.95 6.26
CA LYS A 319 2.58 -46.26 6.89
C LYS A 319 2.42 -46.25 8.43
N PRO A 320 3.14 -45.41 9.20
CA PRO A 320 2.89 -45.23 10.64
C PRO A 320 1.63 -44.40 10.94
N ILE A 321 1.14 -43.61 9.97
CA ILE A 321 -0.06 -42.77 10.07
C ILE A 321 -1.31 -43.56 9.66
N GLU A 322 -1.20 -44.57 8.78
CA GLU A 322 -2.28 -45.53 8.50
C GLU A 322 -2.71 -46.31 9.76
N TYR A 323 -1.81 -46.48 10.74
CA TYR A 323 -2.13 -47.06 12.05
C TYR A 323 -2.98 -46.12 12.93
N LEU A 324 -2.91 -44.81 12.69
CA LEU A 324 -3.85 -43.83 13.22
C LEU A 324 -5.00 -43.71 12.22
N HIS A 325 -5.91 -44.68 12.28
CA HIS A 325 -7.09 -44.87 11.43
C HIS A 325 -8.12 -43.72 11.52
N SER A 326 -7.69 -42.47 11.37
CA SER A 326 -8.54 -41.29 11.31
C SER A 326 -8.35 -40.63 9.93
N PRO A 327 -9.35 -40.70 9.05
CA PRO A 327 -9.32 -40.01 7.74
C PRO A 327 -9.14 -38.49 7.90
N ILE A 328 -9.42 -37.98 9.11
CA ILE A 328 -9.20 -36.59 9.50
C ILE A 328 -7.71 -36.24 9.47
N ILE A 329 -6.82 -37.02 10.07
CA ILE A 329 -5.39 -36.61 10.16
C ILE A 329 -4.70 -36.72 8.80
N SER A 330 -4.98 -37.76 8.01
CA SER A 330 -4.29 -37.98 6.73
C SER A 330 -4.75 -37.05 5.61
N GLN A 331 -6.03 -36.64 5.56
CA GLN A 331 -6.56 -35.75 4.51
C GLN A 331 -6.61 -34.27 4.93
N PHE A 332 -6.85 -33.99 6.21
CA PHE A 332 -7.02 -32.61 6.70
C PHE A 332 -5.70 -31.92 7.04
N PHE A 333 -4.69 -32.66 7.53
CA PHE A 333 -3.42 -32.05 7.93
C PHE A 333 -2.66 -31.41 6.74
N PRO A 334 -2.51 -32.08 5.57
CA PRO A 334 -1.91 -31.48 4.38
C PRO A 334 -2.63 -30.21 3.90
N THR A 335 -3.96 -30.26 3.86
CA THR A 335 -4.80 -29.15 3.37
C THR A 335 -4.82 -27.98 4.36
N LEU A 336 -4.92 -28.24 5.66
CA LEU A 336 -4.84 -27.20 6.70
C LEU A 336 -3.45 -26.55 6.74
N LEU A 337 -2.39 -27.32 6.57
CA LEU A 337 -1.02 -26.82 6.55
C LEU A 337 -0.79 -25.92 5.33
N LEU A 338 -1.27 -26.31 4.15
CA LEU A 338 -1.21 -25.49 2.94
C LEU A 338 -2.04 -24.20 3.07
N TRP A 339 -3.25 -24.30 3.63
CA TRP A 339 -4.12 -23.14 3.86
C TRP A 339 -3.53 -22.17 4.88
N SER A 340 -2.98 -22.68 5.98
CA SER A 340 -2.31 -21.89 7.02
C SER A 340 -1.10 -21.13 6.47
N PHE A 341 -0.24 -21.79 5.70
CA PHE A 341 0.93 -21.15 5.10
C PHE A 341 0.55 -20.11 4.03
N SER A 342 -0.49 -20.38 3.23
CA SER A 342 -1.01 -19.44 2.25
C SER A 342 -1.64 -18.20 2.91
N ALA A 343 -2.29 -18.36 4.07
CA ALA A 343 -2.86 -17.26 4.84
C ALA A 343 -1.79 -16.45 5.59
N LEU A 344 -0.70 -17.08 6.02
CA LEU A 344 0.40 -16.42 6.74
C LEU A 344 1.29 -15.58 5.80
N LEU A 345 1.39 -15.96 4.53
CA LEU A 345 2.26 -15.34 3.52
C LEU A 345 2.12 -13.81 3.43
N PRO A 346 0.92 -13.21 3.22
CA PRO A 346 0.77 -11.76 3.13
C PRO A 346 1.21 -11.04 4.40
N THR A 347 0.96 -11.68 5.56
CA THR A 347 1.31 -11.14 6.88
C THR A 347 2.82 -11.09 7.07
N ILE A 348 3.56 -12.13 6.63
CA ILE A 348 5.02 -12.14 6.64
C ILE A 348 5.58 -11.02 5.77
N VAL A 349 5.07 -10.87 4.54
CA VAL A 349 5.52 -9.81 3.61
C VAL A 349 5.23 -8.43 4.20
N TYR A 350 4.06 -8.25 4.82
CA TYR A 350 3.68 -7.03 5.52
C TYR A 350 4.69 -6.66 6.62
N TYR A 351 4.91 -7.54 7.60
CA TYR A 351 5.82 -7.25 8.71
C TYR A 351 7.27 -7.10 8.26
N SER A 352 7.68 -7.81 7.21
CA SER A 352 8.98 -7.63 6.60
C SER A 352 9.17 -6.21 6.05
N THR A 353 8.16 -5.67 5.38
CA THR A 353 8.23 -4.30 4.83
C THR A 353 8.26 -3.22 5.89
N LEU A 354 7.57 -3.43 7.01
CA LEU A 354 7.69 -2.56 8.18
C LEU A 354 9.09 -2.64 8.81
N GLY A 355 9.68 -3.85 8.84
CA GLY A 355 11.03 -4.10 9.34
C GLY A 355 12.13 -3.37 8.56
N GLU A 356 11.91 -3.09 7.27
CA GLU A 356 12.85 -2.30 6.45
C GLU A 356 13.02 -0.87 6.97
N GLY A 357 11.96 -0.28 7.58
CA GLY A 357 12.01 1.07 8.12
C GLY A 357 12.25 2.14 7.05
N HIS A 358 11.38 2.20 6.04
CA HIS A 358 11.45 3.24 5.00
C HIS A 358 11.31 4.64 5.58
N TRP A 359 12.01 5.60 4.98
CA TRP A 359 11.95 7.01 5.37
C TRP A 359 10.54 7.60 5.20
N ASN A 360 9.91 7.33 4.04
CA ASN A 360 8.59 7.84 3.70
C ASN A 360 7.53 6.73 3.79
N ARG A 361 6.37 7.03 4.35
CA ARG A 361 5.22 6.11 4.39
C ARG A 361 4.75 5.73 2.99
N SER A 362 4.81 6.64 2.03
CA SER A 362 4.51 6.34 0.61
C SER A 362 5.48 5.35 -0.02
N ARG A 363 6.77 5.40 0.36
CA ARG A 363 7.77 4.43 -0.12
C ARG A 363 7.56 3.06 0.51
N GLU A 364 7.20 3.03 1.80
CA GLU A 364 6.80 1.81 2.50
C GLU A 364 5.63 1.12 1.79
N GLN A 365 4.52 1.85 1.57
CA GLN A 365 3.33 1.33 0.89
C GLN A 365 3.62 0.88 -0.55
N LEU A 366 4.49 1.59 -1.27
CA LEU A 366 4.92 1.19 -2.62
C LEU A 366 5.76 -0.09 -2.61
N SER A 367 6.71 -0.21 -1.68
CA SER A 367 7.54 -1.41 -1.51
C SER A 367 6.67 -2.61 -1.16
N MET A 368 5.73 -2.41 -0.24
CA MET A 368 4.74 -3.39 0.19
C MET A 368 3.88 -3.89 -0.97
N MET A 369 3.29 -2.99 -1.76
CA MET A 369 2.51 -3.34 -2.95
C MET A 369 3.32 -4.20 -3.93
N ARG A 370 4.55 -3.80 -4.25
CA ARG A 370 5.41 -4.50 -5.23
C ARG A 370 5.81 -5.89 -4.74
N LYS A 371 6.23 -6.01 -3.49
CA LYS A 371 6.63 -7.30 -2.91
C LYS A 371 5.45 -8.24 -2.80
N LEU A 372 4.33 -7.75 -2.26
CA LEU A 372 3.12 -8.55 -2.11
C LEU A 372 2.62 -9.01 -3.48
N TYR A 373 2.55 -8.11 -4.48
CA TYR A 373 2.15 -8.49 -5.84
C TYR A 373 3.07 -9.56 -6.44
N PHE A 374 4.40 -9.36 -6.39
CA PHE A 374 5.36 -10.31 -6.97
C PHE A 374 5.27 -11.68 -6.29
N PHE A 375 5.24 -11.73 -4.96
CA PHE A 375 5.19 -12.99 -4.22
C PHE A 375 3.85 -13.70 -4.37
N LEU A 376 2.72 -12.98 -4.30
CA LEU A 376 1.41 -13.57 -4.57
C LEU A 376 1.32 -14.10 -5.99
N LEU A 377 1.84 -13.37 -6.97
CA LEU A 377 1.84 -13.82 -8.36
C LEU A 377 2.68 -15.08 -8.55
N PHE A 378 3.87 -15.14 -7.94
CA PHE A 378 4.70 -16.34 -8.01
C PHE A 378 4.01 -17.56 -7.38
N MET A 379 3.37 -17.37 -6.23
CA MET A 379 2.73 -18.44 -5.44
C MET A 379 1.40 -18.92 -6.02
N VAL A 380 0.54 -17.98 -6.41
CA VAL A 380 -0.83 -18.27 -6.85
C VAL A 380 -0.83 -18.62 -8.32
N LEU A 381 -0.10 -17.87 -9.16
CA LEU A 381 -0.16 -18.03 -10.61
C LEU A 381 0.97 -18.92 -11.13
N ILE A 382 2.24 -18.57 -10.88
CA ILE A 382 3.37 -19.21 -11.58
C ILE A 382 3.58 -20.66 -11.13
N LEU A 383 3.69 -20.92 -9.81
CA LEU A 383 3.99 -22.25 -9.31
C LEU A 383 2.92 -23.30 -9.66
N PRO A 384 1.61 -23.06 -9.42
CA PRO A 384 0.58 -24.05 -9.75
C PRO A 384 0.48 -24.29 -11.26
N SER A 385 0.60 -23.24 -12.07
CA SER A 385 0.48 -23.35 -13.54
C SER A 385 1.62 -24.12 -14.19
N LEU A 386 2.82 -24.08 -13.61
CA LEU A 386 3.96 -24.85 -14.10
C LEU A 386 4.00 -26.28 -13.53
N GLY A 387 3.08 -26.64 -12.62
CA GLY A 387 3.13 -27.93 -11.90
C GLY A 387 4.39 -28.09 -11.05
N LEU A 388 5.12 -27.00 -10.81
CA LEU A 388 6.43 -27.02 -10.17
C LEU A 388 6.21 -27.08 -8.66
N THR A 389 6.32 -28.28 -8.13
CA THR A 389 6.42 -28.45 -6.70
C THR A 389 7.79 -27.98 -6.22
N SER A 390 8.89 -28.12 -7.00
CA SER A 390 10.26 -27.76 -6.55
C SER A 390 11.16 -27.11 -7.62
N LEU A 391 12.23 -26.45 -7.15
CA LEU A 391 13.28 -25.83 -7.98
C LEU A 391 14.11 -26.89 -8.75
N ALA A 392 14.26 -28.11 -8.20
CA ALA A 392 14.90 -29.23 -8.89
C ALA A 392 14.04 -29.76 -10.05
N VAL A 393 12.71 -29.81 -9.85
CA VAL A 393 11.76 -30.17 -10.91
C VAL A 393 11.70 -29.06 -11.97
N PHE A 394 11.89 -27.79 -11.61
CA PHE A 394 12.00 -26.68 -12.58
C PHE A 394 13.16 -26.84 -13.55
N PHE A 395 14.36 -27.17 -13.05
CA PHE A 395 15.50 -27.39 -13.94
C PHE A 395 15.31 -28.62 -14.83
N ARG A 396 14.70 -29.70 -14.32
CA ARG A 396 14.41 -30.89 -15.13
C ARG A 396 13.30 -30.63 -16.16
N TRP A 397 12.27 -29.88 -15.78
CA TRP A 397 11.18 -29.41 -16.64
C TRP A 397 11.68 -28.52 -17.78
N LEU A 398 12.69 -27.66 -17.54
CA LEU A 398 13.27 -26.82 -18.60
C LEU A 398 13.86 -27.66 -19.75
N PHE A 399 14.22 -28.92 -19.49
CA PHE A 399 14.90 -29.80 -20.43
C PHE A 399 14.07 -31.00 -20.93
N ASP A 400 12.95 -31.36 -20.30
CA ASP A 400 12.07 -32.47 -20.73
C ASP A 400 10.77 -31.98 -21.42
N LYS A 401 10.42 -32.58 -22.57
CA LYS A 401 9.27 -32.21 -23.43
C LYS A 401 7.94 -32.86 -23.02
N GLU A 402 7.69 -33.08 -21.74
CA GLU A 402 6.39 -33.63 -21.28
C GLU A 402 5.38 -32.50 -21.03
N CYS A 403 4.16 -32.70 -21.54
CA CYS A 403 3.09 -31.69 -21.55
C CYS A 403 2.47 -31.54 -20.15
N VAL A 404 2.65 -30.37 -19.52
CA VAL A 404 2.20 -30.09 -18.13
C VAL A 404 1.00 -29.13 -18.05
N PHE A 405 0.36 -28.78 -19.17
CA PHE A 405 -0.89 -28.01 -19.12
C PHE A 405 -2.11 -28.93 -19.19
N LEU A 406 -2.51 -29.47 -18.04
CA LEU A 406 -3.80 -30.18 -17.93
C LEU A 406 -4.97 -29.17 -17.86
N PRO A 407 -6.10 -29.43 -18.56
CA PRO A 407 -7.32 -28.62 -18.49
C PRO A 407 -7.83 -28.38 -17.06
N ASP A 408 -7.55 -29.30 -16.14
CA ASP A 408 -7.94 -29.24 -14.73
C ASP A 408 -7.35 -28.04 -13.97
N GLN A 409 -6.22 -27.49 -14.43
CA GLN A 409 -5.63 -26.29 -13.81
C GLN A 409 -6.53 -25.05 -13.96
N GLY A 410 -7.30 -24.95 -15.05
CA GLY A 410 -8.24 -23.85 -15.24
C GLY A 410 -9.35 -23.83 -14.17
N ALA A 411 -9.84 -25.02 -13.77
CA ALA A 411 -10.89 -25.15 -12.76
C ALA A 411 -10.40 -24.71 -11.38
N PHE A 412 -9.14 -24.99 -11.04
CA PHE A 412 -8.50 -24.51 -9.81
C PHE A 412 -8.56 -22.97 -9.71
N PHE A 413 -8.19 -22.26 -10.78
CA PHE A 413 -8.19 -20.79 -10.79
C PHE A 413 -9.59 -20.19 -10.76
N VAL A 414 -10.57 -20.82 -11.41
CA VAL A 414 -11.98 -20.41 -11.30
C VAL A 414 -12.46 -20.54 -9.85
N ASN A 415 -12.21 -21.68 -9.20
CA ASN A 415 -12.56 -21.89 -7.80
C ASN A 415 -11.84 -20.92 -6.85
N TYR A 416 -10.57 -20.61 -7.13
CA TYR A 416 -9.81 -19.60 -6.40
C TYR A 416 -10.48 -18.22 -6.50
N VAL A 417 -10.86 -17.78 -7.70
CA VAL A 417 -11.52 -16.48 -7.90
C VAL A 417 -12.90 -16.45 -7.24
N ILE A 418 -13.70 -17.52 -7.32
CA ILE A 418 -15.00 -17.62 -6.63
C ILE A 418 -14.80 -17.50 -5.11
N THR A 419 -13.83 -18.22 -4.56
CA THR A 419 -13.51 -18.17 -3.13
C THR A 419 -13.04 -16.78 -2.71
N ALA A 420 -12.19 -16.14 -3.51
CA ALA A 420 -11.75 -14.76 -3.27
C ALA A 420 -12.91 -13.76 -3.36
N ALA A 421 -13.85 -13.95 -4.30
CA ALA A 421 -15.04 -13.11 -4.48
C ALA A 421 -15.96 -13.16 -3.27
N LEU A 422 -16.33 -14.36 -2.81
CA LEU A 422 -17.32 -14.54 -1.77
C LEU A 422 -16.68 -14.49 -0.38
N VAL A 423 -15.75 -15.42 -0.11
CA VAL A 423 -15.13 -15.57 1.21
C VAL A 423 -14.15 -14.42 1.47
N GLY A 424 -13.31 -14.07 0.49
CA GLY A 424 -12.34 -12.97 0.61
C GLY A 424 -13.01 -11.63 0.90
N SER A 425 -13.99 -11.23 0.08
CA SER A 425 -14.74 -9.98 0.29
C SER A 425 -15.52 -10.00 1.63
N GLY A 426 -16.09 -11.14 2.01
CA GLY A 426 -16.78 -11.30 3.30
C GLY A 426 -15.84 -11.10 4.50
N MET A 427 -14.63 -11.68 4.45
CA MET A 427 -13.61 -11.51 5.49
C MET A 427 -13.15 -10.05 5.63
N GLU A 428 -12.99 -9.35 4.51
CA GLU A 428 -12.62 -7.93 4.49
C GLU A 428 -13.73 -7.02 5.03
N LEU A 429 -15.00 -7.34 4.76
CA LEU A 429 -16.15 -6.62 5.32
C LEU A 429 -16.23 -6.81 6.84
N LEU A 430 -16.04 -8.03 7.32
CA LEU A 430 -16.03 -8.35 8.76
C LEU A 430 -14.78 -7.81 9.48
N ARG A 431 -13.71 -7.49 8.74
CA ARG A 431 -12.42 -7.04 9.30
C ARG A 431 -11.90 -7.98 10.38
N LEU A 432 -11.97 -9.29 10.14
CA LEU A 432 -11.61 -10.32 11.13
C LEU A 432 -10.23 -10.10 11.79
N PRO A 433 -9.14 -9.76 11.07
CA PRO A 433 -7.85 -9.49 11.71
C PRO A 433 -7.89 -8.29 12.67
N GLY A 434 -8.60 -7.23 12.29
CA GLY A 434 -8.80 -6.04 13.13
C GLY A 434 -9.65 -6.35 14.36
N LEU A 435 -10.69 -7.18 14.21
CA LEU A 435 -11.54 -7.63 15.30
C LEU A 435 -10.77 -8.50 16.30
N LEU A 436 -9.90 -9.39 15.82
CA LEU A 436 -9.02 -10.22 16.66
C LEU A 436 -8.04 -9.36 17.47
N ILE A 437 -7.39 -8.37 16.84
CA ILE A 437 -6.50 -7.46 17.58
C ILE A 437 -7.30 -6.66 18.62
N TYR A 438 -8.51 -6.23 18.28
CA TYR A 438 -9.40 -5.53 19.20
C TYR A 438 -9.83 -6.41 20.39
N THR A 439 -10.21 -7.67 20.16
CA THR A 439 -10.61 -8.61 21.23
C THR A 439 -9.43 -8.92 22.14
N ILE A 440 -8.23 -9.15 21.57
CA ILE A 440 -7.00 -9.33 22.35
C ILE A 440 -6.70 -8.08 23.19
N ARG A 441 -6.77 -6.88 22.60
CA ARG A 441 -6.58 -5.62 23.34
C ARG A 441 -7.62 -5.42 24.44
N MET A 442 -8.86 -5.84 24.22
CA MET A 442 -9.94 -5.78 25.21
C MET A 442 -9.68 -6.75 26.38
N MET A 443 -9.20 -7.97 26.09
CA MET A 443 -8.83 -8.97 27.10
C MET A 443 -7.59 -8.53 27.91
N CYS A 444 -6.64 -7.85 27.27
CA CYS A 444 -5.44 -7.32 27.91
C CYS A 444 -5.64 -6.00 28.68
N ALA A 445 -6.80 -5.36 28.58
CA ALA A 445 -7.07 -4.06 29.21
C ALA A 445 -7.18 -4.18 30.75
N ARG A 446 -6.53 -3.26 31.47
CA ARG A 446 -6.36 -3.36 32.93
C ARG A 446 -7.47 -2.71 33.76
N SER A 447 -8.14 -1.69 33.20
CA SER A 447 -9.18 -0.90 33.89
C SER A 447 -10.41 -0.69 33.01
N ALA A 448 -11.54 -0.26 33.60
CA ALA A 448 -12.74 0.05 32.81
C ALA A 448 -12.53 1.31 31.94
N ALA A 449 -11.70 2.24 32.41
CA ALA A 449 -11.25 3.39 31.63
C ALA A 449 -10.40 2.97 30.41
N GLU A 450 -9.46 2.04 30.57
CA GLU A 450 -8.66 1.52 29.45
C GLU A 450 -9.53 0.80 28.41
N ARG A 451 -10.56 0.05 28.84
CA ARG A 451 -11.53 -0.54 27.90
C ARG A 451 -12.28 0.52 27.09
N LYS A 452 -12.72 1.61 27.75
CA LYS A 452 -13.39 2.72 27.06
C LYS A 452 -12.44 3.45 26.10
N TYR A 453 -11.18 3.62 26.48
CA TYR A 453 -10.13 4.13 25.61
C TYR A 453 -9.93 3.23 24.38
N VAL A 454 -9.81 1.91 24.56
CA VAL A 454 -9.68 0.95 23.45
C VAL A 454 -10.88 1.01 22.50
N LYS A 455 -12.12 1.15 23.03
CA LYS A 455 -13.32 1.35 22.21
C LYS A 455 -13.29 2.64 21.39
N LYS A 456 -12.84 3.74 22.01
CA LYS A 456 -12.75 5.06 21.34
C LYS A 456 -11.63 5.12 20.31
N ASN A 457 -10.53 4.40 20.54
CA ASN A 457 -9.33 4.46 19.71
C ASN A 457 -9.15 3.22 18.81
N GLN A 458 -10.25 2.72 18.23
CA GLN A 458 -10.26 1.52 17.38
C GLN A 458 -9.95 1.82 15.90
N ALA A 459 -10.00 3.07 15.48
CA ALA A 459 -9.89 3.42 14.06
C ALA A 459 -8.47 3.13 13.54
N PHE A 460 -8.40 2.42 12.39
CA PHE A 460 -7.15 2.08 11.70
C PHE A 460 -6.95 2.99 10.50
N GLU A 461 -5.71 3.19 10.08
CA GLU A 461 -5.41 3.81 8.77
C GLU A 461 -5.63 2.79 7.65
N PHE A 462 -6.13 3.24 6.51
CA PHE A 462 -6.29 2.36 5.34
C PHE A 462 -4.95 2.11 4.66
N GLU A 463 -4.56 0.84 4.57
CA GLU A 463 -3.30 0.43 3.95
C GLU A 463 -3.49 0.16 2.46
N TYR A 464 -3.26 1.20 1.65
CA TYR A 464 -3.36 1.12 0.20
C TYR A 464 -2.40 0.09 -0.42
N GLY A 465 -1.20 -0.09 0.14
CA GLY A 465 -0.18 -0.99 -0.42
C GLY A 465 -0.64 -2.46 -0.47
N VAL A 466 -1.21 -2.96 0.64
CA VAL A 466 -1.73 -4.34 0.74
C VAL A 466 -2.93 -4.52 -0.17
N THR A 467 -3.88 -3.59 -0.11
CA THR A 467 -5.15 -3.69 -0.84
C THR A 467 -4.95 -3.60 -2.35
N TYR A 468 -4.04 -2.74 -2.83
CA TYR A 468 -3.62 -2.74 -4.24
C TYR A 468 -2.93 -4.05 -4.62
N GLY A 469 -1.97 -4.52 -3.83
CA GLY A 469 -1.20 -5.73 -4.15
C GLY A 469 -2.08 -6.96 -4.35
N TRP A 470 -3.04 -7.17 -3.44
CA TRP A 470 -3.99 -8.28 -3.52
C TRP A 470 -4.95 -8.14 -4.72
N SER A 471 -5.58 -6.97 -4.87
CA SER A 471 -6.55 -6.73 -5.96
C SER A 471 -5.90 -6.84 -7.34
N LEU A 472 -4.68 -6.32 -7.50
CA LEU A 472 -3.90 -6.42 -8.72
C LEU A 472 -3.52 -7.88 -9.03
N CYS A 473 -3.20 -8.68 -8.01
CA CYS A 473 -2.89 -10.10 -8.20
C CYS A 473 -4.10 -10.86 -8.74
N VAL A 474 -5.27 -10.72 -8.11
CA VAL A 474 -6.51 -11.37 -8.57
C VAL A 474 -6.89 -10.89 -9.96
N PHE A 475 -6.79 -9.58 -10.24
CA PHE A 475 -6.99 -9.03 -11.57
C PHE A 475 -6.04 -9.65 -12.61
N THR A 476 -4.76 -9.83 -12.28
CA THR A 476 -3.79 -10.49 -13.17
C THR A 476 -4.14 -11.95 -13.42
N VAL A 477 -4.60 -12.70 -12.41
CA VAL A 477 -5.07 -14.09 -12.58
C VAL A 477 -6.25 -14.14 -13.55
N ILE A 478 -7.25 -13.27 -13.35
CA ILE A 478 -8.44 -13.18 -14.22
C ILE A 478 -8.02 -12.86 -15.66
N MET A 479 -7.15 -11.86 -15.86
CA MET A 479 -6.69 -11.48 -17.19
C MET A 479 -5.85 -12.59 -17.84
N ALA A 480 -4.94 -13.23 -17.11
CA ALA A 480 -4.08 -14.29 -17.61
C ALA A 480 -4.90 -15.48 -18.16
N TYR A 481 -5.95 -15.87 -17.45
CA TYR A 481 -6.81 -17.00 -17.83
C TYR A 481 -8.04 -16.62 -18.65
N SER A 482 -8.31 -15.33 -18.86
CA SER A 482 -9.52 -14.85 -19.56
C SER A 482 -9.73 -15.41 -20.98
N ILE A 483 -8.65 -15.79 -21.65
CA ILE A 483 -8.64 -16.35 -23.00
C ILE A 483 -8.61 -17.89 -22.96
N ILE A 484 -7.79 -18.46 -22.07
CA ILE A 484 -7.64 -19.92 -21.92
C ILE A 484 -8.90 -20.56 -21.35
N CYS A 485 -9.49 -19.94 -20.33
CA CYS A 485 -10.71 -20.35 -19.65
C CYS A 485 -11.65 -19.13 -19.47
N PRO A 486 -12.50 -18.83 -20.46
CA PRO A 486 -13.41 -17.69 -20.44
C PRO A 486 -14.33 -17.59 -19.22
N ILE A 487 -14.67 -18.74 -18.61
CA ILE A 487 -15.57 -18.84 -17.44
C ILE A 487 -14.99 -18.11 -16.21
N ILE A 488 -13.68 -17.88 -16.13
CA ILE A 488 -13.10 -17.11 -15.03
C ILE A 488 -13.55 -15.64 -15.01
N THR A 489 -13.89 -15.08 -16.18
CA THR A 489 -14.18 -13.64 -16.34
C THR A 489 -15.47 -13.17 -15.65
N PRO A 490 -16.62 -13.86 -15.69
CA PRO A 490 -17.81 -13.44 -14.92
C PRO A 490 -17.59 -13.47 -13.40
N PHE A 491 -16.91 -14.50 -12.88
CA PHE A 491 -16.57 -14.57 -11.45
C PHE A 491 -15.53 -13.52 -11.07
N GLY A 492 -14.60 -13.19 -11.97
CA GLY A 492 -13.66 -12.09 -11.80
C GLY A 492 -14.33 -10.72 -11.76
N LEU A 493 -15.35 -10.51 -12.59
CA LEU A 493 -16.19 -9.30 -12.55
C LEU A 493 -16.96 -9.22 -11.22
N LEU A 494 -17.55 -10.33 -10.76
CA LEU A 494 -18.20 -10.41 -9.45
C LEU A 494 -17.25 -10.05 -8.31
N TYR A 495 -16.02 -10.59 -8.33
CA TYR A 495 -14.96 -10.23 -7.37
C TYR A 495 -14.72 -8.72 -7.34
N MET A 496 -14.47 -8.09 -8.50
CA MET A 496 -14.15 -6.66 -8.55
C MET A 496 -15.32 -5.77 -8.14
N LEU A 497 -16.56 -6.17 -8.44
CA LEU A 497 -17.77 -5.48 -7.99
C LEU A 497 -17.92 -5.56 -6.46
N LEU A 498 -17.84 -6.76 -5.88
CA LEU A 498 -17.91 -6.94 -4.43
C LEU A 498 -16.78 -6.21 -3.72
N LYS A 499 -15.56 -6.32 -4.24
CA LYS A 499 -14.37 -5.61 -3.73
C LYS A 499 -14.59 -4.10 -3.71
N HIS A 500 -15.09 -3.52 -4.80
CA HIS A 500 -15.39 -2.09 -4.87
C HIS A 500 -16.47 -1.65 -3.86
N LEU A 501 -17.52 -2.46 -3.68
CA LEU A 501 -18.58 -2.17 -2.71
C LEU A 501 -18.06 -2.23 -1.27
N VAL A 502 -17.33 -3.28 -0.92
CA VAL A 502 -16.76 -3.50 0.42
C VAL A 502 -15.74 -2.41 0.76
N ASP A 503 -14.82 -2.09 -0.15
CA ASP A 503 -13.81 -1.05 0.09
C ASP A 503 -14.45 0.34 0.20
N ARG A 504 -15.43 0.65 -0.65
CA ARG A 504 -16.15 1.92 -0.56
C ARG A 504 -16.86 2.07 0.78
N TYR A 505 -17.55 1.01 1.25
CA TYR A 505 -18.20 1.02 2.55
C TYR A 505 -17.17 1.21 3.68
N ASN A 506 -16.12 0.40 3.69
CA ASN A 506 -15.11 0.45 4.74
C ASN A 506 -14.38 1.81 4.79
N LEU A 507 -14.03 2.39 3.63
CA LEU A 507 -13.38 3.71 3.55
C LEU A 507 -14.26 4.82 4.13
N VAL A 508 -15.56 4.79 3.85
CA VAL A 508 -16.49 5.84 4.32
C VAL A 508 -16.75 5.75 5.82
N PHE A 509 -16.87 4.55 6.38
CA PHE A 509 -17.35 4.38 7.76
C PHE A 509 -16.27 4.09 8.81
N THR A 510 -15.11 3.58 8.41
CA THR A 510 -14.21 2.93 9.37
C THR A 510 -12.77 3.41 9.40
N PHE A 511 -12.25 3.88 8.26
CA PHE A 511 -10.84 4.21 8.12
C PHE A 511 -10.59 5.71 8.25
N LEU A 512 -9.44 6.07 8.82
CA LEU A 512 -8.96 7.46 8.79
C LEU A 512 -8.35 7.80 7.43
N SER A 513 -8.33 9.10 7.11
CA SER A 513 -7.68 9.62 5.92
C SER A 513 -6.16 9.43 6.03
N ALA A 514 -5.58 8.60 5.16
CA ALA A 514 -4.13 8.58 4.95
C ALA A 514 -3.76 9.61 3.88
N ARG A 515 -2.63 10.30 4.05
CA ARG A 515 -2.05 11.22 3.05
C ARG A 515 -0.80 10.60 2.45
N LEU A 516 -0.94 10.02 1.27
CA LEU A 516 0.13 9.41 0.50
C LEU A 516 0.49 10.27 -0.72
N ASP A 517 1.67 10.01 -1.27
CA ASP A 517 2.07 10.60 -2.53
C ASP A 517 1.29 9.95 -3.68
N ARG A 518 0.78 10.78 -4.59
CA ARG A 518 0.13 10.35 -5.86
C ARG A 518 0.93 9.32 -6.65
N GLN A 519 2.25 9.28 -6.46
CA GLN A 519 3.11 8.28 -7.09
C GLN A 519 2.64 6.85 -6.79
N VAL A 520 2.19 6.55 -5.57
CA VAL A 520 1.73 5.19 -5.20
C VAL A 520 0.60 4.74 -6.13
N HIS A 521 -0.39 5.60 -6.36
CA HIS A 521 -1.50 5.34 -7.27
C HIS A 521 -1.05 5.17 -8.73
N LEU A 522 -0.13 6.02 -9.21
CA LEU A 522 0.41 5.91 -10.57
C LEU A 522 1.21 4.61 -10.77
N TRP A 523 1.95 4.18 -9.75
CA TRP A 523 2.65 2.90 -9.79
C TRP A 523 1.68 1.72 -9.78
N ALA A 524 0.57 1.78 -9.04
CA ALA A 524 -0.47 0.74 -9.10
C ALA A 524 -1.05 0.60 -10.52
N VAL A 525 -1.30 1.73 -11.20
CA VAL A 525 -1.75 1.74 -12.60
C VAL A 525 -0.72 1.13 -13.54
N ASN A 526 0.57 1.48 -13.38
CA ASN A 526 1.63 0.86 -14.17
C ASN A 526 1.77 -0.64 -13.88
N GLN A 527 1.57 -1.06 -12.63
CA GLN A 527 1.61 -2.46 -12.23
C GLN A 527 0.46 -3.26 -12.86
N ALA A 528 -0.73 -2.66 -13.04
CA ALA A 528 -1.86 -3.30 -13.72
C ALA A 528 -1.57 -3.63 -15.21
N LEU A 529 -0.65 -2.91 -15.86
CA LEU A 529 -0.20 -3.23 -17.22
C LEU A 529 0.57 -4.56 -17.31
N ALA A 530 1.05 -5.10 -16.18
CA ALA A 530 1.69 -6.42 -16.16
C ALA A 530 0.68 -7.54 -16.46
N ALA A 531 -0.60 -7.36 -16.14
CA ALA A 531 -1.64 -8.37 -16.33
C ALA A 531 -1.78 -8.86 -17.79
N PRO A 532 -1.98 -7.98 -18.80
CA PRO A 532 -2.06 -8.41 -20.19
C PRO A 532 -0.73 -8.92 -20.75
N ILE A 533 0.42 -8.45 -20.25
CA ILE A 533 1.74 -8.98 -20.64
C ILE A 533 1.88 -10.43 -20.17
N ILE A 534 1.46 -10.72 -18.94
CA ILE A 534 1.47 -12.08 -18.39
C ILE A 534 0.47 -12.98 -19.13
N CYS A 535 -0.68 -12.46 -19.53
CA CYS A 535 -1.60 -13.17 -20.42
C CYS A 535 -0.93 -13.57 -21.75
N LEU A 536 -0.19 -12.65 -22.40
CA LEU A 536 0.56 -12.95 -23.62
C LEU A 536 1.66 -14.00 -23.40
N ILE A 537 2.38 -13.93 -22.28
CA ILE A 537 3.40 -14.93 -21.91
C ILE A 537 2.75 -16.32 -21.77
N TRP A 538 1.61 -16.41 -21.08
CA TRP A 538 0.91 -17.68 -20.90
C TRP A 538 0.35 -18.23 -22.21
N LEU A 539 -0.20 -17.37 -23.05
CA LEU A 539 -0.73 -17.79 -24.35
C LEU A 539 0.39 -18.24 -25.29
N TYR A 540 1.53 -17.54 -25.30
CA TYR A 540 2.73 -17.98 -26.02
C TYR A 540 3.20 -19.35 -25.51
N PHE A 541 3.29 -19.53 -24.20
CA PHE A 541 3.68 -20.78 -23.59
C PHE A 541 2.75 -21.94 -24.00
N PHE A 542 1.43 -21.71 -23.93
CA PHE A 542 0.42 -22.66 -24.39
C PHE A 542 0.57 -22.99 -25.89
N SER A 543 0.76 -21.99 -26.74
CA SER A 543 0.93 -22.17 -28.19
C SER A 543 2.18 -23.00 -28.51
N VAL A 544 3.31 -22.77 -27.83
CA VAL A 544 4.56 -23.50 -28.02
C VAL A 544 4.42 -24.97 -27.61
N LEU A 545 3.80 -25.24 -26.46
CA LEU A 545 3.59 -26.63 -26.01
C LEU A 545 2.68 -27.41 -26.96
N ARG A 546 1.64 -26.76 -27.48
CA ARG A 546 0.60 -27.41 -28.27
C ARG A 546 0.97 -27.57 -29.74
N THR A 547 1.38 -26.48 -30.39
CA THR A 547 1.63 -26.44 -31.85
C THR A 547 3.11 -26.46 -32.21
N GLY A 548 3.98 -26.33 -31.22
CA GLY A 548 5.42 -26.20 -31.42
C GLY A 548 5.88 -24.76 -31.57
N PHE A 549 7.19 -24.57 -31.48
CA PHE A 549 7.85 -23.26 -31.53
C PHE A 549 7.73 -22.58 -32.90
N TRP A 550 7.83 -23.35 -33.98
CA TRP A 550 7.83 -22.84 -35.36
C TRP A 550 6.44 -22.60 -35.95
N ALA A 551 5.38 -22.84 -35.18
CA ALA A 551 4.01 -22.59 -35.63
C ALA A 551 3.76 -21.09 -35.86
N PRO A 552 2.98 -20.70 -36.89
CA PRO A 552 2.67 -19.31 -37.17
C PRO A 552 2.05 -18.54 -35.99
N THR A 553 1.19 -19.19 -35.21
CA THR A 553 0.54 -18.62 -34.00
C THR A 553 1.56 -18.36 -32.89
N SER A 554 2.49 -19.28 -32.66
CA SER A 554 3.58 -19.16 -31.67
C SER A 554 4.55 -18.03 -32.06
N LEU A 555 4.91 -17.92 -33.33
CA LEU A 555 5.77 -16.84 -33.84
C LEU A 555 5.08 -15.47 -33.74
N PHE A 556 3.81 -15.38 -34.12
CA PHE A 556 3.04 -14.13 -34.02
C PHE A 556 2.97 -13.63 -32.57
N THR A 557 2.62 -14.52 -31.64
CA THR A 557 2.52 -14.19 -30.21
C THR A 557 3.88 -13.82 -29.61
N LEU A 558 4.97 -14.47 -30.03
CA LEU A 558 6.33 -14.10 -29.67
C LEU A 558 6.71 -12.69 -30.16
N VAL A 559 6.41 -12.37 -31.43
CA VAL A 559 6.70 -11.04 -31.98
C VAL A 559 5.93 -9.95 -31.23
N VAL A 560 4.63 -10.17 -30.98
CA VAL A 560 3.83 -9.26 -30.15
C VAL A 560 4.42 -9.13 -28.75
N LEU A 561 4.77 -10.24 -28.09
CA LEU A 561 5.37 -10.22 -26.76
C LEU A 561 6.68 -9.43 -26.75
N CYS A 562 7.60 -9.67 -27.68
CA CYS A 562 8.86 -8.94 -27.80
C CYS A 562 8.63 -7.44 -28.04
N LEU A 563 7.70 -7.07 -28.94
CA LEU A 563 7.36 -5.67 -29.21
C LEU A 563 6.78 -4.98 -27.97
N THR A 564 5.90 -5.66 -27.23
CA THR A 564 5.27 -5.08 -26.04
C THR A 564 6.27 -4.90 -24.90
N VAL A 565 7.13 -5.89 -24.67
CA VAL A 565 8.25 -5.79 -23.72
C VAL A 565 9.20 -4.66 -24.12
N PHE A 566 9.54 -4.55 -25.41
CA PHE A 566 10.39 -3.47 -25.91
C PHE A 566 9.75 -2.09 -25.71
N ILE A 567 8.46 -1.92 -25.99
CA ILE A 567 7.72 -0.68 -25.73
C ILE A 567 7.69 -0.36 -24.24
N CYS A 568 7.47 -1.35 -23.38
CA CYS A 568 7.47 -1.17 -21.93
C CYS A 568 8.85 -0.76 -21.41
N LEU A 569 9.92 -1.42 -21.85
CA LEU A 569 11.31 -1.08 -21.51
C LEU A 569 11.69 0.30 -22.04
N SER A 570 11.29 0.63 -23.26
CA SER A 570 11.49 1.95 -23.84
C SER A 570 10.76 3.02 -23.04
N TYR A 571 9.50 2.76 -22.64
CA TYR A 571 8.73 3.69 -21.81
C TYR A 571 9.36 3.87 -20.42
N THR A 572 9.79 2.79 -19.76
CA THR A 572 10.45 2.90 -18.44
C THR A 572 11.79 3.62 -18.57
N PHE A 573 12.60 3.31 -19.57
CA PHE A 573 13.86 3.97 -19.87
C PHE A 573 13.65 5.46 -20.14
N LEU A 574 12.75 5.82 -21.06
CA LEU A 574 12.39 7.22 -21.35
C LEU A 574 11.82 7.95 -20.13
N ASN A 575 11.15 7.25 -19.21
CA ASN A 575 10.65 7.85 -17.97
C ASN A 575 11.79 8.12 -16.97
N GLN A 576 12.86 7.31 -16.96
CA GLN A 576 14.10 7.60 -16.25
C GLN A 576 14.80 8.83 -16.84
N PHE A 577 14.81 9.01 -18.18
CA PHE A 577 15.33 10.23 -18.81
C PHE A 577 14.41 11.44 -18.64
N LYS A 578 13.11 11.26 -18.43
CA LYS A 578 12.19 12.36 -18.06
C LYS A 578 12.47 12.95 -16.69
N TYR A 579 13.10 12.20 -15.78
CA TYR A 579 13.64 12.75 -14.54
C TYR A 579 14.82 13.71 -14.80
N LEU A 580 15.58 13.46 -15.86
CA LEU A 580 16.71 14.28 -16.31
C LEU A 580 16.29 15.43 -17.25
N SER A 581 15.08 15.39 -17.83
CA SER A 581 14.61 16.41 -18.76
C SER A 581 14.04 17.63 -18.03
N PRO A 582 14.63 18.83 -18.18
CA PRO A 582 14.22 20.06 -17.48
C PRO A 582 12.83 20.59 -17.91
N LEU A 583 12.19 20.03 -18.93
CA LEU A 583 10.87 20.47 -19.44
C LEU A 583 9.66 20.00 -18.60
N ASN A 584 9.80 19.04 -17.67
CA ASN A 584 8.67 18.63 -16.80
C ASN A 584 8.34 19.65 -15.69
N TYR A 585 9.09 20.76 -15.62
CA TYR A 585 8.91 21.83 -14.65
C TYR A 585 8.24 23.07 -15.24
N GLU A 586 7.50 22.92 -16.35
CA GLU A 586 6.78 24.04 -16.94
C GLU A 586 5.74 24.60 -15.95
N VAL A 587 5.85 25.91 -15.74
CA VAL A 587 5.08 26.68 -14.76
C VAL A 587 3.77 27.08 -15.41
N SER A 588 2.63 26.71 -14.82
CA SER A 588 1.42 27.49 -15.02
C SER A 588 1.58 28.82 -14.27
N LEU A 589 1.80 29.89 -15.02
CA LEU A 589 2.03 31.28 -14.58
C LEU A 589 0.75 31.91 -13.96
N SER A 590 0.08 31.20 -13.04
CA SER A 590 -1.24 31.57 -12.51
C SER A 590 -1.29 31.67 -10.98
N VAL A 591 -0.15 31.53 -10.27
CA VAL A 591 -0.10 31.62 -8.80
C VAL A 591 0.40 32.99 -8.32
N THR A 592 0.56 33.96 -9.22
CA THR A 592 1.06 35.30 -8.88
C THR A 592 0.05 36.16 -8.10
N PHE A 593 -1.19 35.71 -7.89
CA PHE A 593 -2.28 36.60 -7.41
C PHE A 593 -2.84 36.33 -6.01
N VAL A 594 -2.44 35.28 -5.29
CA VAL A 594 -3.12 34.92 -4.01
C VAL A 594 -2.32 35.30 -2.75
N CYS A 595 -1.03 35.64 -2.84
CA CYS A 595 -0.23 36.01 -1.66
C CYS A 595 -0.26 37.51 -1.29
N CYS A 596 -1.01 38.35 -2.01
CA CYS A 596 -1.09 39.79 -1.73
C CYS A 596 -2.30 40.24 -0.89
N PHE A 597 -3.14 39.32 -0.38
CA PHE A 597 -4.18 39.70 0.57
C PHE A 597 -3.72 39.43 2.00
N ASN A 598 -3.72 40.50 2.82
CA ASN A 598 -3.44 40.54 4.25
C ASN A 598 -4.04 39.35 5.00
N PHE A 599 -3.24 38.30 5.20
CA PHE A 599 -3.56 37.20 6.11
C PHE A 599 -2.98 37.53 7.48
N SER A 600 -3.77 37.35 8.53
CA SER A 600 -3.37 37.56 9.93
C SER A 600 -2.04 36.84 10.23
N SER A 601 -1.12 37.53 10.91
CA SER A 601 0.25 37.08 11.20
C SER A 601 0.33 35.71 11.90
N LEU A 602 -0.74 35.31 12.59
CA LEU A 602 -0.84 34.04 13.30
C LEU A 602 -0.90 32.81 12.36
N LEU A 603 -1.55 32.93 11.20
CA LEU A 603 -1.74 31.81 10.27
C LEU A 603 -0.53 31.58 9.36
N LEU A 604 0.27 32.64 9.17
CA LEU A 604 1.56 32.58 8.48
C LEU A 604 2.59 31.82 9.33
N PHE A 605 2.59 32.05 10.65
CA PHE A 605 3.49 31.39 11.61
C PHE A 605 3.25 29.87 11.70
N GLU A 606 1.98 29.44 11.68
CA GLU A 606 1.56 28.03 11.61
C GLU A 606 2.05 27.32 10.33
N LEU A 607 2.13 28.04 9.21
CA LEU A 607 2.58 27.49 7.92
C LEU A 607 4.10 27.30 7.86
N PHE A 608 4.86 27.99 8.72
CA PHE A 608 6.32 27.94 8.72
C PHE A 608 6.89 26.85 9.63
N GLN A 609 6.24 26.53 10.75
CA GLN A 609 6.69 25.46 11.68
C GLN A 609 6.26 24.04 11.29
N VAL A 610 5.87 23.83 10.03
CA VAL A 610 5.28 22.59 9.53
C VAL A 610 6.22 21.37 9.63
N TYR A 611 7.52 21.63 9.74
CA TYR A 611 8.53 20.59 9.91
C TYR A 611 9.27 20.66 11.24
N LEU A 612 8.74 21.31 12.28
CA LEU A 612 9.30 21.20 13.63
C LEU A 612 8.49 20.19 14.45
N PRO A 613 9.08 19.09 14.97
CA PRO A 613 8.33 18.09 15.73
C PRO A 613 7.49 18.71 16.85
N THR A 614 6.19 18.41 16.89
CA THR A 614 5.24 19.04 17.84
C THR A 614 5.66 18.79 19.29
N VAL A 615 6.32 17.66 19.54
CA VAL A 615 6.83 17.29 20.86
C VAL A 615 7.89 18.30 21.36
N LEU A 616 8.64 18.93 20.45
CA LEU A 616 9.64 19.97 20.75
C LEU A 616 9.04 21.38 20.88
N ILE A 617 7.85 21.63 20.33
CA ILE A 617 7.16 22.94 20.38
C ILE A 617 6.65 23.28 21.79
N SER A 618 6.45 22.26 22.64
CA SER A 618 5.95 22.39 24.02
C SER A 618 6.82 23.25 24.97
N LYS A 619 7.99 23.73 24.52
CA LYS A 619 8.88 24.65 25.25
C LYS A 619 8.47 26.14 25.17
N LEU A 620 7.51 26.55 24.34
CA LEU A 620 7.00 27.94 24.40
C LEU A 620 5.95 28.10 25.53
N PRO A 621 5.99 29.19 26.31
CA PRO A 621 5.16 29.33 27.51
C PRO A 621 3.67 29.21 27.16
N ALA A 622 3.01 28.29 27.86
CA ALA A 622 1.59 27.98 27.68
C ALA A 622 0.73 29.25 27.79
N ARG A 623 0.13 29.67 26.67
CA ARG A 623 -1.06 30.52 26.70
C ARG A 623 -2.29 29.62 26.79
N SER A 624 -3.12 29.94 27.78
CA SER A 624 -4.42 29.37 28.15
C SER A 624 -5.04 28.41 27.12
N THR A 625 -5.28 27.19 27.58
CA THR A 625 -6.14 26.16 26.99
C THR A 625 -7.53 26.71 26.68
N HIS A 626 -7.76 27.15 25.45
CA HIS A 626 -8.99 27.04 24.68
C HIS A 626 -8.61 27.45 23.24
N GLU A 627 -8.92 26.60 22.24
CA GLU A 627 -8.55 26.70 20.81
C GLU A 627 -7.18 26.10 20.40
N ALA A 628 -7.04 24.77 20.50
CA ALA A 628 -6.07 24.03 19.69
C ALA A 628 -6.64 23.82 18.27
N LYS A 629 -6.41 24.76 17.35
CA LYS A 629 -6.57 24.53 15.90
C LYS A 629 -5.33 23.82 15.34
N HIS A 630 -5.53 23.10 14.24
CA HIS A 630 -4.62 22.13 13.62
C HIS A 630 -3.15 22.59 13.45
N HIS A 631 -2.26 22.11 14.33
CA HIS A 631 -0.82 22.14 14.07
C HIS A 631 -0.42 20.92 13.22
N LEU A 632 0.09 21.15 12.00
CA LEU A 632 0.65 20.11 11.14
C LEU A 632 2.16 20.04 11.38
N SER A 633 2.67 19.06 12.10
CA SER A 633 4.12 18.82 12.17
C SER A 633 4.53 17.35 11.98
N TYR A 634 5.78 17.11 11.56
CA TYR A 634 6.29 15.75 11.34
C TYR A 634 6.53 15.04 12.68
N GLY A 635 6.20 13.74 12.73
CA GLY A 635 6.26 12.96 13.98
C GLY A 635 5.02 13.04 14.87
N SER A 636 3.94 13.69 14.42
CA SER A 636 2.63 13.65 15.10
C SER A 636 1.81 12.43 14.66
N THR A 637 1.09 11.79 15.59
CA THR A 637 0.26 10.59 15.32
C THR A 637 -1.24 10.78 15.52
N GLU A 638 -1.72 12.01 15.78
CA GLU A 638 -3.15 12.22 16.08
C GLU A 638 -3.85 13.17 15.10
N GLU A 639 -4.91 12.66 14.47
CA GLU A 639 -6.12 13.43 14.21
C GLU A 639 -7.01 13.28 15.45
N ASN A 640 -7.41 14.39 16.08
CA ASN A 640 -8.62 14.36 16.89
C ASN A 640 -9.81 14.24 15.92
N PRO A 641 -10.79 13.36 16.19
CA PRO A 641 -11.98 13.27 15.35
C PRO A 641 -12.65 14.63 15.30
N VAL A 642 -12.93 15.10 14.09
CA VAL A 642 -13.74 16.30 13.86
C VAL A 642 -15.06 16.11 14.61
N ASN A 643 -15.32 16.99 15.59
CA ASN A 643 -16.65 17.16 16.19
C ASN A 643 -17.63 17.52 15.05
N SER A 644 -18.30 16.52 14.49
CA SER A 644 -19.52 16.68 13.72
C SER A 644 -20.69 16.71 14.70
N SER A 645 -20.71 17.74 15.52
CA SER A 645 -21.90 18.16 16.25
C SER A 645 -22.10 19.62 15.93
N ASN A 646 -22.96 19.92 14.95
CA ASN A 646 -23.90 21.02 15.04
C ASN A 646 -24.89 21.02 13.86
N PHE A 647 -26.15 21.29 14.23
CA PHE A 647 -27.34 21.53 13.41
C PHE A 647 -28.09 20.31 12.83
N VAL A 648 -28.98 19.75 13.66
CA VAL A 648 -30.34 19.43 13.20
C VAL A 648 -31.28 20.36 13.95
N SER A 649 -31.76 21.37 13.23
CA SER A 649 -32.88 22.21 13.62
C SER A 649 -34.14 21.36 13.79
N ASN A 650 -34.82 21.56 14.92
CA ASN A 650 -36.19 21.11 15.16
C ASN A 650 -37.09 21.45 13.96
N SER A 651 -37.67 20.42 13.36
CA SER A 651 -38.93 20.54 12.62
C SER A 651 -39.82 19.37 13.06
N SER A 652 -40.70 19.69 14.00
CA SER A 652 -41.82 18.88 14.44
C SER A 652 -42.84 18.78 13.30
N ILE A 653 -42.97 17.59 12.71
CA ILE A 653 -44.14 17.19 11.94
C ILE A 653 -44.82 16.09 12.75
N THR A 654 -45.84 16.49 13.51
CA THR A 654 -46.78 15.59 14.19
C THR A 654 -47.65 14.92 13.13
N ALA A 655 -47.45 13.62 12.94
CA ALA A 655 -48.39 12.75 12.24
C ALA A 655 -49.57 12.44 13.17
N VAL A 656 -50.74 12.42 12.56
CA VAL A 656 -52.06 12.16 13.13
C VAL A 656 -52.20 10.66 13.38
N ASP A 657 -52.33 10.25 14.64
CA ASP A 657 -52.79 8.91 15.01
C ASP A 657 -54.32 8.93 15.10
N GLY A 658 -54.95 8.11 14.27
CA GLY A 658 -56.34 7.70 14.42
C GLY A 658 -56.37 6.19 14.54
N ASP A 659 -56.79 5.68 15.70
CA ASP A 659 -57.43 4.38 15.83
C ASP A 659 -58.39 4.40 17.03
N SER A 660 -59.68 4.44 16.71
CA SER A 660 -60.80 3.81 17.43
C SER A 660 -60.55 2.29 17.47
N SER A 661 -60.93 1.47 18.45
CA SER A 661 -61.98 1.49 19.47
C SER A 661 -61.71 0.32 20.43
N ASP A 662 -62.20 0.38 21.68
CA ASP A 662 -63.09 -0.63 22.27
C ASP A 662 -63.19 -0.48 23.80
N ALA A 663 -64.44 -0.54 24.28
CA ALA A 663 -64.98 -0.52 25.65
C ALA A 663 -65.18 0.86 26.33
#